data_AF-A0AAD5Q5U1-F1
#
_entry.id   AF-A0AAD5Q5U1-F1
#
_cell.length_a   1.000
_cell.length_b   1.000
_cell.length_c   1.000
_cell.angle_alpha   90.00
_cell.angle_beta   90.00
_cell.angle_gamma   90.00
#
_symmetry.space_group_name_H-M   'P 1'
#
loop_
_entity.id
_entity.type
_entity.pdbx_description
1 polymer ?
#
loop_
_entity_poly.entity_id
_entity_poly.type
_entity_poly.pdbx_seq_one_letter_code
_entity_poly.pdbx_strand_id
1 'polypeptide(L)'
;MPSVQPSVRSRSSQDAAWLYAVRPTQLPPTLDLSVTLKRRMLGARGEQLFDAVMMWQPRLLQIGYALSAVCYAVIPFVPAAVGRPLAIVATVIGLPGAVLAVSVLRYEVIKVLVRTVDILFFWTLGNVATVLLMFMFRDARATVVFQGLVAWQSCTFSDANVQGVRRFQMASCVVVLTVLAAGCSVHLDTIPELTDFTVVAYGDHKLRARDIVSNGLITVATVTARNVYRSRNVLLKLSSGSLIECASYRCLLALSQRNESAAGPSAVTVVPTGHVAARPSAPHIKTMRYFPQLRSIDARRTLVPGMLHLLLTRVPPSARRAWAVFGYSAAALTAATACFDYIRFKAYCRQCDSDSIADSLREIALFSTALYTLGTALLYQRHLLRATCTAFDFVFLTAQLSRHFPLCVFTALLVTGVIAADLVVFDRISFTLFDRVLWSGQVFSGSVEFRVLPTFYSSLGTVLVWGLRVWWRLWSLPPDGLIMVDGPMVYENYLRAHKQPKGKRSRLGLLLPAMKGMTSRRALRPRKCQDCLVMRGCMVGQLGVCESVRLAGYDPALDYRNAINQGLSGPEFRNPAANETQLYQFPALNVTYCAETDAVCQRCRADVFPESPPDSRFCVGEYGCVCIAACESAGWADIATGGECEPAPLNGEKKEKKPRGDGKDKEQSGFGWQEDDSCRQVEAPDSLPRFAGGGEVVGDSPSQNYVRLAPDASFETDVPLCAIPVVLVSSGKGAPESNVLEAIELRMVAPSAPGFEDAMDERQRRRSAD
;
A
#
# COMPACT_ATOMS: atom_id res chain seq x y z
N MET A 1 -27.51 44.03 -22.03
CA MET A 1 -27.11 43.91 -20.61
C MET A 1 -25.74 43.26 -20.56
N PRO A 2 -24.78 43.75 -19.76
CA PRO A 2 -23.51 43.07 -19.57
C PRO A 2 -23.69 41.81 -18.70
N SER A 3 -23.10 40.69 -19.11
CA SER A 3 -23.11 39.46 -18.32
C SER A 3 -22.16 39.59 -17.14
N VAL A 4 -22.71 39.72 -15.92
CA VAL A 4 -21.92 39.67 -14.68
C VAL A 4 -21.37 38.26 -14.51
N GLN A 5 -20.10 38.04 -14.90
CA GLN A 5 -19.41 36.82 -14.50
C GLN A 5 -19.31 36.81 -12.96
N PRO A 6 -19.69 35.71 -12.29
CA PRO A 6 -19.51 35.61 -10.85
C PRO A 6 -18.01 35.64 -10.57
N SER A 7 -17.54 36.66 -9.85
CA SER A 7 -16.14 36.74 -9.46
C SER A 7 -15.83 35.51 -8.59
N VAL A 8 -14.99 34.61 -9.12
CA VAL A 8 -14.54 33.42 -8.42
C VAL A 8 -13.64 33.88 -7.28
N ARG A 9 -14.29 34.17 -6.14
CA ARG A 9 -13.69 34.73 -4.93
C ARG A 9 -12.54 33.83 -4.54
N SER A 10 -11.32 34.30 -4.76
CA SER A 10 -10.09 33.53 -4.53
C SER A 10 -10.13 32.98 -3.12
N ARG A 11 -10.11 31.64 -2.97
CA ARG A 11 -9.94 31.03 -1.64
C ARG A 11 -8.68 31.64 -1.03
N SER A 12 -8.82 32.14 0.19
CA SER A 12 -7.78 32.97 0.79
C SER A 12 -6.47 32.19 0.90
N SER A 13 -5.34 32.87 0.78
CA SER A 13 -4.00 32.25 0.93
C SER A 13 -3.83 31.46 2.25
N GLN A 14 -4.64 31.79 3.25
CA GLN A 14 -4.73 31.07 4.53
C GLN A 14 -5.26 29.63 4.40
N ASP A 15 -6.11 29.30 3.41
CA ASP A 15 -6.60 27.93 3.19
C ASP A 15 -5.49 26.98 2.71
N ALA A 16 -4.56 27.48 1.89
CA ALA A 16 -3.44 26.73 1.35
C ALA A 16 -2.49 26.23 2.45
N ALA A 17 -2.25 27.07 3.47
CA ALA A 17 -1.29 26.79 4.56
C ALA A 17 -1.59 25.50 5.35
N TRP A 18 -2.84 25.04 5.37
CA TRP A 18 -3.27 23.84 6.11
C TRP A 18 -3.35 22.57 5.25
N LEU A 19 -3.03 22.66 3.96
CA LEU A 19 -3.04 21.53 3.02
C LEU A 19 -1.65 20.90 2.92
N TYR A 20 -1.55 19.65 3.38
CA TYR A 20 -0.32 18.85 3.31
C TYR A 20 -0.43 17.85 2.15
N ALA A 21 0.58 17.84 1.29
CA ALA A 21 0.78 16.83 0.26
C ALA A 21 1.60 15.68 0.85
N VAL A 22 1.14 14.44 0.62
CA VAL A 22 1.86 13.24 1.08
C VAL A 22 2.88 12.86 0.02
N ARG A 23 4.19 12.98 0.34
CA ARG A 23 5.31 12.73 -0.57
C ARG A 23 6.19 11.60 -0.04
N PRO A 24 6.89 10.82 -0.89
CA PRO A 24 7.91 9.88 -0.43
C PRO A 24 9.11 10.63 0.18
N THR A 25 9.65 10.15 1.29
CA THR A 25 10.84 10.76 1.94
C THR A 25 12.14 10.51 1.18
N GLN A 26 12.19 9.43 0.39
CA GLN A 26 13.36 9.00 -0.36
C GLN A 26 13.01 8.91 -1.85
N LEU A 27 13.97 9.21 -2.72
CA LEU A 27 13.76 9.06 -4.16
C LEU A 27 13.46 7.57 -4.49
N PRO A 28 12.44 7.27 -5.32
CA PRO A 28 12.15 5.91 -5.74
C PRO A 28 13.35 5.19 -6.37
N PRO A 29 13.60 3.91 -6.03
CA PRO A 29 14.70 3.17 -6.61
C PRO A 29 14.51 2.92 -8.11
N THR A 30 15.61 3.02 -8.86
CA THR A 30 15.74 2.49 -10.23
C THR A 30 16.04 0.99 -10.18
N LEU A 31 15.42 0.22 -11.06
CA LEU A 31 15.52 -1.24 -11.08
C LEU A 31 15.86 -1.75 -12.48
N ASP A 32 16.91 -2.54 -12.61
CA ASP A 32 17.09 -3.41 -13.77
C ASP A 32 16.24 -4.68 -13.59
N LEU A 33 15.11 -4.72 -14.29
CA LEU A 33 14.20 -5.88 -14.26
C LEU A 33 14.65 -7.01 -15.20
N SER A 34 15.76 -6.87 -15.95
CA SER A 34 16.32 -7.95 -16.76
C SER A 34 17.03 -9.02 -15.92
N VAL A 35 17.69 -8.64 -14.82
CA VAL A 35 18.52 -9.54 -14.02
C VAL A 35 17.66 -10.48 -13.18
N THR A 36 17.64 -11.76 -13.55
CA THR A 36 17.10 -12.86 -12.74
C THR A 36 18.13 -13.31 -11.71
N LEU A 37 17.66 -13.96 -10.63
CA LEU A 37 18.53 -14.59 -9.65
C LEU A 37 19.41 -15.67 -10.30
N LYS A 38 18.86 -16.50 -11.21
CA LYS A 38 19.64 -17.48 -11.99
C LYS A 38 20.79 -16.85 -12.79
N ARG A 39 20.55 -15.74 -13.49
CA ARG A 39 21.59 -15.03 -14.28
C ARG A 39 22.71 -14.50 -13.39
N ARG A 40 22.39 -14.06 -12.17
CA ARG A 40 23.36 -13.54 -11.22
C ARG A 40 24.21 -14.63 -10.55
N MET A 41 23.63 -15.81 -10.31
CA MET A 41 24.27 -16.93 -9.61
C MET A 41 25.01 -17.90 -10.55
N LEU A 42 24.44 -18.22 -11.72
CA LEU A 42 24.96 -19.25 -12.63
C LEU A 42 25.78 -18.68 -13.82
N GLY A 43 25.77 -17.35 -13.99
CA GLY A 43 26.36 -16.68 -15.16
C GLY A 43 25.66 -17.03 -16.48
N ALA A 44 26.16 -16.51 -17.60
CA ALA A 44 25.49 -16.66 -18.90
C ALA A 44 25.44 -18.12 -19.40
N ARG A 45 26.52 -18.89 -19.25
CA ARG A 45 26.57 -20.31 -19.66
C ARG A 45 25.68 -21.18 -18.77
N GLY A 46 25.71 -20.94 -17.45
CA GLY A 46 24.89 -21.69 -16.51
C GLY A 46 23.40 -21.34 -16.60
N GLU A 47 23.05 -20.09 -16.94
CA GLU A 47 21.65 -19.72 -17.25
C GLU A 47 21.13 -20.46 -18.49
N GLN A 48 21.94 -20.59 -19.56
CA GLN A 48 21.57 -21.36 -20.75
C GLN A 48 21.38 -22.85 -20.46
N LEU A 49 22.28 -23.46 -19.67
CA LEU A 49 22.16 -24.87 -19.28
C LEU A 49 20.96 -25.11 -18.36
N PHE A 50 20.74 -24.23 -17.38
CA PHE A 50 19.60 -24.29 -16.47
C PHE A 50 18.27 -24.13 -17.22
N ASP A 51 18.19 -23.20 -18.17
CA ASP A 51 17.00 -23.05 -19.01
C ASP A 51 16.81 -24.26 -19.93
N ALA A 52 17.86 -24.84 -20.52
CA ALA A 52 17.74 -26.05 -21.32
C ALA A 52 17.17 -27.24 -20.52
N VAL A 53 17.64 -27.45 -19.29
CA VAL A 53 17.14 -28.49 -18.38
C VAL A 53 15.71 -28.21 -17.91
N MET A 54 15.41 -27.00 -17.43
CA MET A 54 14.12 -26.67 -16.82
C MET A 54 13.01 -26.40 -17.85
N MET A 55 13.35 -25.96 -19.07
CA MET A 55 12.37 -25.75 -20.16
C MET A 55 12.01 -27.04 -20.91
N TRP A 56 12.66 -28.17 -20.65
CA TRP A 56 12.33 -29.45 -21.27
C TRP A 56 10.89 -29.89 -20.92
N GLN A 57 10.48 -29.77 -19.64
CA GLN A 57 9.15 -30.17 -19.17
C GLN A 57 8.56 -29.22 -18.09
N PRO A 58 8.35 -27.92 -18.40
CA PRO A 58 7.87 -26.93 -17.42
C PRO A 58 6.44 -27.20 -16.90
N ARG A 59 5.67 -28.07 -17.57
CA ARG A 59 4.38 -28.56 -17.05
C ARG A 59 4.56 -29.62 -15.97
N LEU A 60 5.46 -30.59 -16.17
CA LEU A 60 5.72 -31.62 -15.16
C LEU A 60 6.33 -31.01 -13.89
N LEU A 61 7.23 -30.03 -14.03
CA LEU A 61 7.77 -29.28 -12.89
C LEU A 61 6.68 -28.51 -12.12
N GLN A 62 5.68 -27.94 -12.81
CA GLN A 62 4.56 -27.24 -12.17
C GLN A 62 3.56 -28.21 -11.52
N ILE A 63 3.32 -29.38 -12.11
CA ILE A 63 2.47 -30.44 -11.55
C ILE A 63 3.15 -31.07 -10.33
N GLY A 64 4.45 -31.38 -10.41
CA GLY A 64 5.24 -31.93 -9.31
C GLY A 64 5.34 -30.98 -8.12
N TYR A 65 5.57 -29.69 -8.35
CA TYR A 65 5.52 -28.67 -7.30
C TYR A 65 4.14 -28.57 -6.65
N ALA A 66 3.06 -28.58 -7.44
CA ALA A 66 1.69 -28.53 -6.90
C ALA A 66 1.31 -29.79 -6.11
N LEU A 67 1.65 -30.98 -6.62
CA LEU A 67 1.45 -32.26 -5.94
C LEU A 67 2.23 -32.30 -4.62
N SER A 68 3.50 -31.90 -4.65
CA SER A 68 4.35 -31.85 -3.46
C SER A 68 3.88 -30.82 -2.43
N ALA A 69 3.30 -29.69 -2.85
CA ALA A 69 2.65 -28.75 -1.94
C ALA A 69 1.39 -29.34 -1.27
N VAL A 70 0.63 -30.21 -1.95
CA VAL A 70 -0.45 -30.99 -1.33
C VAL A 70 0.11 -32.05 -0.39
N CYS A 71 1.18 -32.76 -0.78
CA CYS A 71 1.87 -33.71 0.10
C CYS A 71 2.39 -33.03 1.37
N TYR A 72 2.95 -31.82 1.29
CA TYR A 72 3.39 -31.04 2.45
C TYR A 72 2.25 -30.77 3.45
N ALA A 73 1.02 -30.57 2.97
CA ALA A 73 -0.16 -30.43 3.82
C ALA A 73 -0.62 -31.75 4.46
N VAL A 74 -0.45 -32.89 3.78
CA VAL A 74 -0.99 -34.19 4.23
C VAL A 74 0.00 -34.98 5.08
N ILE A 75 1.29 -35.02 4.71
CA ILE A 75 2.34 -35.83 5.35
C ILE A 75 2.43 -35.67 6.88
N PRO A 76 2.27 -34.47 7.48
CA PRO A 76 2.30 -34.32 8.94
C PRO A 76 1.26 -35.20 9.66
N PHE A 77 0.12 -35.49 9.03
CA PHE A 77 -0.97 -36.29 9.60
C PHE A 77 -0.85 -37.79 9.32
N VAL A 78 0.09 -38.20 8.46
CA VAL A 78 0.27 -39.60 8.06
C VAL A 78 1.15 -40.33 9.09
N PRO A 79 0.78 -41.55 9.54
CA PRO A 79 1.63 -42.37 10.41
C PRO A 79 3.05 -42.51 9.84
N ALA A 80 4.07 -42.38 10.69
CA ALA A 80 5.44 -42.12 10.23
C ALA A 80 6.00 -43.21 9.31
N ALA A 81 5.58 -44.47 9.47
CA ALA A 81 5.92 -45.58 8.57
C ALA A 81 5.59 -45.29 7.08
N VAL A 82 4.49 -44.58 6.81
CA VAL A 82 4.09 -44.15 5.46
C VAL A 82 4.53 -42.72 5.17
N GLY A 83 4.51 -41.84 6.18
CA GLY A 83 4.91 -40.43 6.05
C GLY A 83 6.38 -40.23 5.68
N ARG A 84 7.29 -41.05 6.23
CA ARG A 84 8.75 -40.97 5.98
C ARG A 84 9.12 -41.22 4.50
N PRO A 85 8.76 -42.34 3.83
CA PRO A 85 9.07 -42.53 2.42
C PRO A 85 8.32 -41.53 1.52
N LEU A 86 7.07 -41.19 1.86
CA LEU A 86 6.28 -40.22 1.09
C LEU A 86 6.89 -38.82 1.13
N ALA A 87 7.51 -38.41 2.24
CA ALA A 87 8.25 -37.15 2.35
C ALA A 87 9.45 -37.07 1.42
N ILE A 88 10.25 -38.14 1.33
CA ILE A 88 11.41 -38.19 0.42
C ILE A 88 10.93 -38.05 -1.04
N VAL A 89 9.91 -38.82 -1.43
CA VAL A 89 9.34 -38.78 -2.79
C VAL A 89 8.74 -37.40 -3.10
N ALA A 90 8.00 -36.81 -2.17
CA ALA A 90 7.44 -35.46 -2.31
C ALA A 90 8.54 -34.40 -2.45
N THR A 91 9.61 -34.46 -1.64
CA THR A 91 10.76 -33.54 -1.72
C THR A 91 11.49 -33.67 -3.07
N VAL A 92 11.76 -34.89 -3.55
CA VAL A 92 12.43 -35.10 -4.85
C VAL A 92 11.59 -34.57 -6.02
N ILE A 93 10.27 -34.73 -5.96
CA ILE A 93 9.35 -34.27 -7.02
C ILE A 93 9.15 -32.74 -6.99
N GLY A 94 9.08 -32.13 -5.80
CA GLY A 94 8.76 -30.71 -5.66
C GLY A 94 9.97 -29.77 -5.65
N LEU A 95 11.14 -30.21 -5.15
CA LEU A 95 12.34 -29.37 -5.03
C LEU A 95 12.80 -28.75 -6.37
N PRO A 96 12.83 -29.45 -7.52
CA PRO A 96 13.18 -28.84 -8.81
C PRO A 96 12.23 -27.69 -9.20
N GLY A 97 10.94 -27.83 -8.91
CA GLY A 97 9.94 -26.78 -9.13
C GLY A 97 10.08 -25.60 -8.16
N ALA A 98 10.45 -25.86 -6.90
CA ALA A 98 10.74 -24.83 -5.90
C ALA A 98 12.00 -24.02 -6.26
N VAL A 99 13.08 -24.70 -6.69
CA VAL A 99 14.30 -24.08 -7.22
C VAL A 99 13.97 -23.24 -8.46
N LEU A 100 13.18 -23.76 -9.41
CA LEU A 100 12.74 -22.99 -10.57
C LEU A 100 11.97 -21.73 -10.16
N ALA A 101 11.04 -21.82 -9.21
CA ALA A 101 10.26 -20.67 -8.72
C ALA A 101 11.16 -19.56 -8.13
N VAL A 102 12.15 -19.93 -7.30
CA VAL A 102 13.12 -18.99 -6.72
C VAL A 102 14.08 -18.43 -7.79
N SER A 103 14.50 -19.24 -8.75
CA SER A 103 15.47 -18.86 -9.80
C SER A 103 14.98 -17.73 -10.74
N VAL A 104 13.66 -17.61 -10.91
CA VAL A 104 12.99 -16.66 -11.82
C VAL A 104 12.81 -15.26 -11.20
N LEU A 105 12.96 -15.14 -9.87
CA LEU A 105 12.84 -13.88 -9.15
C LEU A 105 13.86 -12.83 -9.66
N ARG A 106 13.47 -11.55 -9.67
CA ARG A 106 14.34 -10.45 -10.10
C ARG A 106 15.31 -10.02 -9.00
N TYR A 107 16.60 -10.05 -9.30
CA TYR A 107 17.67 -9.86 -8.32
C TYR A 107 17.67 -8.45 -7.70
N GLU A 108 17.55 -7.39 -8.52
CA GLU A 108 17.51 -6.02 -8.01
C GLU A 108 16.26 -5.75 -7.16
N VAL A 109 15.14 -6.42 -7.45
CA VAL A 109 13.93 -6.35 -6.60
C VAL A 109 14.17 -7.06 -5.28
N ILE A 110 14.76 -8.27 -5.26
CA ILE A 110 15.18 -8.96 -4.01
C ILE A 110 16.11 -8.06 -3.19
N LYS A 111 17.12 -7.46 -3.81
CA LYS A 111 18.12 -6.58 -3.18
C LYS A 111 17.50 -5.34 -2.53
N VAL A 112 16.41 -4.79 -3.09
CA VAL A 112 15.62 -3.73 -2.48
C VAL A 112 14.71 -4.27 -1.36
N LEU A 113 14.05 -5.43 -1.58
CA LEU A 113 13.18 -6.07 -0.58
C LEU A 113 13.92 -6.47 0.70
N VAL A 114 15.08 -7.14 0.59
CA VAL A 114 15.92 -7.62 1.71
C VAL A 114 16.47 -6.47 2.56
N ARG A 115 16.61 -5.26 1.98
CA ARG A 115 16.98 -4.05 2.73
C ARG A 115 15.84 -3.46 3.57
N THR A 116 14.60 -3.95 3.43
CA THR A 116 13.49 -3.53 4.31
C THR A 116 13.45 -4.42 5.57
N VAL A 117 13.45 -3.78 6.74
CA VAL A 117 13.42 -4.45 8.06
C VAL A 117 12.18 -5.32 8.20
N ASP A 118 11.06 -4.91 7.63
CA ASP A 118 9.82 -5.68 7.49
C ASP A 118 10.07 -7.08 6.93
N ILE A 119 10.79 -7.19 5.81
CA ILE A 119 11.02 -8.46 5.12
C ILE A 119 12.11 -9.27 5.82
N LEU A 120 13.15 -8.63 6.35
CA LEU A 120 14.15 -9.31 7.18
C LEU A 120 13.51 -9.95 8.43
N PHE A 121 12.56 -9.25 9.07
CA PHE A 121 11.80 -9.77 10.21
C PHE A 121 10.93 -10.98 9.85
N PHE A 122 10.13 -10.89 8.79
CA PHE A 122 9.32 -12.04 8.35
C PHE A 122 10.20 -13.23 7.95
N TRP A 123 11.35 -12.95 7.32
CA TRP A 123 12.36 -13.93 6.93
C TRP A 123 12.98 -14.64 8.14
N THR A 124 13.41 -13.93 9.19
CA THR A 124 13.98 -14.58 10.38
C THR A 124 12.93 -15.40 11.14
N LEU A 125 11.74 -14.84 11.39
CA LEU A 125 10.69 -15.51 12.16
C LEU A 125 10.26 -16.84 11.53
N GLY A 126 9.98 -16.86 10.22
CA GLY A 126 9.56 -18.09 9.54
C GLY A 126 10.68 -19.09 9.35
N ASN A 127 11.94 -18.65 9.20
CA ASN A 127 13.08 -19.57 9.22
C ASN A 127 13.21 -20.25 10.59
N VAL A 128 13.17 -19.50 11.70
CA VAL A 128 13.27 -20.07 13.06
C VAL A 128 12.15 -21.07 13.33
N ALA A 129 10.89 -20.72 13.02
CA ALA A 129 9.76 -21.63 13.22
C ALA A 129 9.88 -22.91 12.37
N THR A 130 10.33 -22.79 11.11
CA THR A 130 10.47 -23.95 10.21
C THR A 130 11.68 -24.82 10.56
N VAL A 131 12.78 -24.23 11.02
CA VAL A 131 13.97 -24.95 11.50
C VAL A 131 13.68 -25.71 12.79
N LEU A 132 12.99 -25.10 13.75
CA LEU A 132 12.53 -25.80 14.95
C LEU A 132 11.58 -26.96 14.60
N LEU A 133 10.64 -26.78 13.66
CA LEU A 133 9.78 -27.86 13.19
C LEU A 133 10.58 -29.03 12.56
N MET A 134 11.63 -28.74 11.77
CA MET A 134 12.52 -29.78 11.25
C MET A 134 13.22 -30.57 12.38
N PHE A 135 13.68 -29.89 13.43
CA PHE A 135 14.26 -30.55 14.61
C PHE A 135 13.24 -31.35 15.43
N MET A 136 11.96 -30.95 15.46
CA MET A 136 10.91 -31.70 16.16
C MET A 136 10.53 -33.01 15.45
N PHE A 137 10.57 -33.07 14.12
CA PHE A 137 10.21 -34.28 13.37
C PHE A 137 11.20 -35.44 13.53
N ARG A 138 12.51 -35.15 13.67
CA ARG A 138 13.64 -36.12 13.82
C ARG A 138 13.74 -37.26 12.80
N ASP A 139 12.87 -37.29 11.79
CA ASP A 139 12.82 -38.31 10.74
C ASP A 139 12.73 -37.68 9.33
N ALA A 140 12.57 -38.51 8.31
CA ALA A 140 12.52 -38.08 6.92
C ALA A 140 11.40 -37.05 6.60
N ARG A 141 10.37 -36.89 7.43
CA ARG A 141 9.34 -35.84 7.26
C ARG A 141 9.93 -34.43 7.36
N ALA A 142 11.08 -34.25 8.01
CA ALA A 142 11.81 -32.98 7.99
C ALA A 142 12.19 -32.52 6.56
N THR A 143 12.35 -33.44 5.58
CA THR A 143 12.68 -33.05 4.19
C THR A 143 11.55 -32.31 3.49
N VAL A 144 10.28 -32.65 3.77
CA VAL A 144 9.14 -31.94 3.17
C VAL A 144 8.92 -30.59 3.84
N VAL A 145 9.27 -30.46 5.13
CA VAL A 145 9.33 -29.18 5.85
C VAL A 145 10.43 -28.27 5.28
N PHE A 146 11.61 -28.81 4.93
CA PHE A 146 12.63 -28.06 4.20
C PHE A 146 12.14 -27.57 2.83
N GLN A 147 11.36 -28.36 2.09
CA GLN A 147 10.75 -27.86 0.85
C GLN A 147 9.68 -26.80 1.12
N GLY A 148 8.89 -26.95 2.18
CA GLY A 148 7.96 -25.94 2.68
C GLY A 148 8.63 -24.61 2.97
N LEU A 149 9.84 -24.63 3.55
CA LEU A 149 10.69 -23.47 3.73
C LEU A 149 10.97 -22.76 2.40
N VAL A 150 11.46 -23.46 1.37
CA VAL A 150 11.76 -22.87 0.05
C VAL A 150 10.49 -22.32 -0.63
N ALA A 151 9.37 -23.04 -0.51
CA ALA A 151 8.07 -22.60 -1.04
C ALA A 151 7.59 -21.29 -0.38
N TRP A 152 7.66 -21.20 0.95
CA TRP A 152 7.34 -19.99 1.70
C TRP A 152 8.33 -18.84 1.40
N GLN A 153 9.64 -19.13 1.31
CA GLN A 153 10.65 -18.14 0.92
C GLN A 153 10.32 -17.50 -0.43
N SER A 154 9.87 -18.30 -1.41
CA SER A 154 9.39 -17.74 -2.68
C SER A 154 8.20 -16.78 -2.49
N CYS A 155 7.23 -17.12 -1.61
CA CYS A 155 6.07 -16.28 -1.28
C CYS A 155 6.44 -14.96 -0.61
N THR A 156 7.47 -14.94 0.24
CA THR A 156 7.99 -13.70 0.87
C THR A 156 8.52 -12.72 -0.18
N PHE A 157 9.15 -13.21 -1.26
CA PHE A 157 9.65 -12.38 -2.37
C PHE A 157 8.65 -12.22 -3.54
N SER A 158 7.34 -12.20 -3.24
CA SER A 158 6.25 -12.10 -4.23
C SER A 158 6.44 -10.99 -5.27
N ASP A 159 6.84 -9.80 -4.83
CA ASP A 159 7.01 -8.61 -5.68
C ASP A 159 8.16 -8.77 -6.71
N ALA A 160 9.13 -9.64 -6.42
CA ALA A 160 10.20 -9.97 -7.34
C ALA A 160 9.77 -10.97 -8.44
N ASN A 161 8.56 -11.55 -8.34
CA ASN A 161 8.00 -12.43 -9.37
C ASN A 161 7.03 -11.70 -10.31
N VAL A 162 7.59 -11.04 -11.31
CA VAL A 162 6.85 -10.39 -12.41
C VAL A 162 6.07 -11.40 -13.28
N GLN A 163 6.39 -12.71 -13.21
CA GLN A 163 5.88 -13.72 -14.13
C GLN A 163 4.71 -14.54 -13.54
N GLY A 164 3.54 -14.42 -14.17
CA GLY A 164 2.41 -15.32 -13.87
C GLY A 164 1.73 -15.06 -12.53
N VAL A 165 1.73 -13.80 -12.06
CA VAL A 165 1.15 -13.29 -10.79
C VAL A 165 -0.11 -14.03 -10.31
N ARG A 166 -1.09 -14.32 -11.19
CA ARG A 166 -2.31 -15.09 -10.82
C ARG A 166 -2.02 -16.51 -10.33
N ARG A 167 -1.10 -17.24 -10.97
CA ARG A 167 -0.68 -18.58 -10.52
C ARG A 167 0.08 -18.50 -9.20
N PHE A 168 0.94 -17.49 -9.09
CA PHE A 168 1.73 -17.26 -7.89
C PHE A 168 0.83 -16.97 -6.68
N GLN A 169 -0.18 -16.12 -6.83
CA GLN A 169 -1.17 -15.88 -5.76
C GLN A 169 -1.94 -17.15 -5.37
N MET A 170 -2.35 -17.98 -6.33
CA MET A 170 -2.99 -19.27 -6.01
C MET A 170 -2.04 -20.19 -5.21
N ALA A 171 -0.76 -20.23 -5.55
CA ALA A 171 0.25 -20.96 -4.78
C ALA A 171 0.43 -20.38 -3.37
N SER A 172 0.48 -19.05 -3.23
CA SER A 172 0.54 -18.38 -1.92
C SER A 172 -0.72 -18.61 -1.08
N CYS A 173 -1.92 -18.72 -1.67
CA CYS A 173 -3.14 -19.16 -0.96
C CYS A 173 -2.97 -20.57 -0.38
N VAL A 174 -2.43 -21.51 -1.17
CA VAL A 174 -2.17 -22.89 -0.70
C VAL A 174 -1.12 -22.90 0.41
N VAL A 175 -0.06 -22.11 0.30
CA VAL A 175 0.96 -21.94 1.36
C VAL A 175 0.34 -21.37 2.64
N VAL A 176 -0.53 -20.35 2.55
CA VAL A 176 -1.26 -19.80 3.72
C VAL A 176 -2.07 -20.89 4.43
N LEU A 177 -2.90 -21.62 3.68
CA LEU A 177 -3.75 -22.68 4.25
C LEU A 177 -2.91 -23.80 4.87
N THR A 178 -1.82 -24.19 4.21
CA THR A 178 -0.95 -25.29 4.66
C THR A 178 -0.13 -24.92 5.90
N VAL A 179 0.44 -23.71 5.94
CA VAL A 179 1.19 -23.22 7.10
C VAL A 179 0.26 -22.96 8.28
N LEU A 180 -0.98 -22.51 8.04
CA LEU A 180 -2.00 -22.37 9.09
C LEU A 180 -2.39 -23.75 9.65
N ALA A 181 -2.67 -24.73 8.78
CA ALA A 181 -2.97 -26.10 9.20
C ALA A 181 -1.83 -26.70 10.03
N ALA A 182 -0.58 -26.62 9.55
CA ALA A 182 0.59 -27.10 10.28
C ALA A 182 0.75 -26.38 11.65
N GLY A 183 0.56 -25.06 11.71
CA GLY A 183 0.62 -24.29 12.95
C GLY A 183 -0.45 -24.70 13.97
N CYS A 184 -1.71 -24.87 13.53
CA CYS A 184 -2.80 -25.40 14.35
C CYS A 184 -2.54 -26.85 14.80
N SER A 185 -1.95 -27.68 13.95
CA SER A 185 -1.75 -29.10 14.23
C SER A 185 -0.55 -29.41 15.13
N VAL A 186 0.48 -28.55 15.13
CA VAL A 186 1.50 -28.51 16.19
C VAL A 186 0.91 -28.01 17.51
N HIS A 187 -0.01 -27.04 17.48
CA HIS A 187 -0.66 -26.52 18.69
C HIS A 187 -1.60 -27.53 19.36
N LEU A 188 -2.34 -28.30 18.55
CA LEU A 188 -3.30 -29.33 19.00
C LEU A 188 -2.66 -30.72 19.21
N ASP A 189 -1.34 -30.85 19.11
CA ASP A 189 -0.58 -32.10 19.29
C ASP A 189 -1.05 -33.28 18.38
N THR A 190 -1.57 -32.94 17.20
CA THR A 190 -2.21 -33.90 16.26
C THR A 190 -1.23 -34.63 15.32
N ILE A 191 0.07 -34.40 15.46
CA ILE A 191 1.12 -34.89 14.54
C ILE A 191 1.81 -36.11 15.18
N PRO A 192 1.60 -37.34 14.66
CA PRO A 192 2.16 -38.55 15.26
C PRO A 192 3.69 -38.53 15.30
N GLU A 193 4.25 -38.96 16.44
CA GLU A 193 5.70 -39.00 16.69
C GLU A 193 6.42 -37.63 16.61
N LEU A 194 5.72 -36.50 16.74
CA LEU A 194 6.37 -35.19 16.83
C LEU A 194 7.10 -35.06 18.17
N THR A 195 8.42 -34.91 18.16
CA THR A 195 9.21 -34.78 19.39
C THR A 195 9.28 -33.32 19.85
N ASP A 196 8.53 -33.00 20.90
CA ASP A 196 8.62 -31.72 21.59
C ASP A 196 9.84 -31.69 22.53
N PHE A 197 10.45 -30.51 22.71
CA PHE A 197 11.63 -30.31 23.55
C PHE A 197 11.67 -28.91 24.14
N THR A 198 12.25 -28.76 25.33
CA THR A 198 12.45 -27.45 25.96
C THR A 198 13.53 -26.68 25.21
N VAL A 199 13.20 -25.47 24.73
CA VAL A 199 14.17 -24.57 24.08
C VAL A 199 14.81 -23.63 25.11
N VAL A 200 14.04 -23.18 26.11
CA VAL A 200 14.53 -22.41 27.27
C VAL A 200 13.86 -22.93 28.53
N ALA A 201 14.65 -23.20 29.57
CA ALA A 201 14.16 -23.49 30.92
C ALA A 201 14.52 -22.33 31.85
N TYR A 202 13.59 -21.91 32.70
CA TYR A 202 13.80 -20.87 33.71
C TYR A 202 12.94 -21.18 34.94
N GLY A 203 13.58 -21.55 36.04
CA GLY A 203 12.89 -22.19 37.17
C GLY A 203 12.17 -23.47 36.72
N ASP A 204 10.96 -23.68 37.21
CA ASP A 204 10.10 -24.80 36.80
C ASP A 204 9.52 -24.66 35.38
N HIS A 205 9.67 -23.48 34.77
CA HIS A 205 9.00 -23.10 33.52
C HIS A 205 9.85 -23.48 32.31
N LYS A 206 9.22 -24.16 31.35
CA LYS A 206 9.87 -24.78 30.20
C LYS A 206 9.18 -24.28 28.93
N LEU A 207 9.79 -23.30 28.26
CA LEU A 207 9.34 -22.83 26.96
C LEU A 207 9.64 -23.91 25.93
N ARG A 208 8.60 -24.50 25.35
CA ARG A 208 8.74 -25.68 24.50
C ARG A 208 8.83 -25.31 23.02
N ALA A 209 9.45 -26.19 22.24
CA ALA A 209 9.60 -26.02 20.80
C ALA A 209 8.24 -25.89 20.10
N ARG A 210 7.24 -26.70 20.51
CA ARG A 210 5.87 -26.64 19.94
C ARG A 210 5.22 -25.25 20.09
N ASP A 211 5.48 -24.54 21.19
CA ASP A 211 4.82 -23.26 21.50
C ASP A 211 5.39 -22.15 20.60
N ILE A 212 6.72 -22.13 20.43
CA ILE A 212 7.42 -21.22 19.50
C ILE A 212 7.03 -21.53 18.05
N VAL A 213 7.02 -22.81 17.66
CA VAL A 213 6.71 -23.26 16.28
C VAL A 213 5.27 -22.93 15.92
N SER A 214 4.29 -23.26 16.76
CA SER A 214 2.88 -23.00 16.47
C SER A 214 2.59 -21.49 16.31
N ASN A 215 3.03 -20.64 17.24
CA ASN A 215 2.83 -19.19 17.11
C ASN A 215 3.60 -18.59 15.91
N GLY A 216 4.81 -19.07 15.65
CA GLY A 216 5.62 -18.66 14.49
C GLY A 216 4.92 -18.99 13.16
N LEU A 217 4.43 -20.22 12.99
CA LEU A 217 3.69 -20.65 11.79
C LEU A 217 2.37 -19.88 11.62
N ILE A 218 1.58 -19.72 12.69
CA ILE A 218 0.32 -18.95 12.65
C ILE A 218 0.60 -17.48 12.27
N THR A 219 1.67 -16.88 12.80
CA THR A 219 2.10 -15.53 12.44
C THR A 219 2.51 -15.45 10.96
N VAL A 220 3.33 -16.39 10.48
CA VAL A 220 3.75 -16.47 9.06
C VAL A 220 2.56 -16.66 8.12
N ALA A 221 1.60 -17.52 8.46
CA ALA A 221 0.38 -17.71 7.68
C ALA A 221 -0.43 -16.41 7.59
N THR A 222 -0.59 -15.70 8.72
CA THR A 222 -1.37 -14.46 8.78
C THR A 222 -0.71 -13.31 7.99
N VAL A 223 0.62 -13.18 8.06
CA VAL A 223 1.39 -12.23 7.23
C VAL A 223 1.34 -12.61 5.75
N THR A 224 1.43 -13.88 5.40
CA THR A 224 1.35 -14.33 4.01
C THR A 224 -0.07 -14.11 3.46
N ALA A 225 -1.12 -14.28 4.27
CA ALA A 225 -2.51 -13.98 3.92
C ALA A 225 -2.74 -12.50 3.62
N ARG A 226 -2.14 -11.59 4.39
CA ARG A 226 -2.10 -10.14 4.09
C ARG A 226 -1.48 -9.87 2.72
N ASN A 227 -0.33 -10.48 2.42
CA ASN A 227 0.37 -10.26 1.16
C ASN A 227 -0.44 -10.80 -0.03
N VAL A 228 -1.10 -11.96 0.12
CA VAL A 228 -2.09 -12.50 -0.83
C VAL A 228 -3.26 -11.53 -1.03
N TYR A 229 -3.89 -11.05 0.05
CA TYR A 229 -5.02 -10.13 -0.02
C TYR A 229 -4.68 -8.82 -0.74
N ARG A 230 -3.53 -8.21 -0.39
CA ARG A 230 -3.01 -7.02 -1.11
C ARG A 230 -2.78 -7.33 -2.58
N SER A 231 -2.09 -8.43 -2.89
CA SER A 231 -1.79 -8.83 -4.27
C SER A 231 -3.05 -9.12 -5.09
N ARG A 232 -4.13 -9.64 -4.48
CA ARG A 232 -5.44 -9.82 -5.12
C ARG A 232 -6.03 -8.47 -5.53
N ASN A 233 -5.99 -7.47 -4.65
CA ASN A 233 -6.47 -6.12 -4.96
C ASN A 233 -5.64 -5.47 -6.08
N VAL A 234 -4.32 -5.73 -6.12
CA VAL A 234 -3.46 -5.33 -7.25
C VAL A 234 -3.88 -6.05 -8.55
N LEU A 235 -4.20 -7.35 -8.52
CA LEU A 235 -4.66 -8.07 -9.72
C LEU A 235 -6.00 -7.56 -10.26
N LEU A 236 -6.91 -7.12 -9.40
CA LEU A 236 -8.17 -6.51 -9.81
C LEU A 236 -7.93 -5.19 -10.56
N LYS A 237 -6.99 -4.34 -10.09
CA LYS A 237 -6.53 -3.13 -10.80
C LYS A 237 -5.77 -3.45 -12.11
N LEU A 238 -4.92 -4.48 -12.11
CA LEU A 238 -4.13 -4.92 -13.26
C LEU A 238 -4.94 -5.48 -14.45
N SER A 239 -6.27 -5.48 -14.35
CA SER A 239 -7.17 -5.74 -15.47
C SER A 239 -7.21 -4.57 -16.47
N SER A 240 -7.00 -3.33 -16.01
CA SER A 240 -7.16 -2.10 -16.80
C SER A 240 -5.85 -1.30 -17.02
N GLY A 241 -4.67 -1.87 -16.75
CA GLY A 241 -3.41 -1.11 -16.86
C GLY A 241 -2.12 -1.90 -16.99
N SER A 242 -1.06 -1.22 -17.41
CA SER A 242 0.32 -1.74 -17.52
C SER A 242 1.11 -1.71 -16.21
N LEU A 243 0.65 -0.96 -15.21
CA LEU A 243 1.33 -0.72 -13.93
C LEU A 243 1.13 -1.89 -12.94
N ILE A 244 2.23 -2.45 -12.44
CA ILE A 244 2.26 -3.38 -11.30
C ILE A 244 2.44 -2.55 -10.02
N GLU A 245 1.55 -2.75 -9.04
CA GLU A 245 1.69 -2.22 -7.67
C GLU A 245 2.38 -3.27 -6.79
N CYS A 246 3.43 -2.86 -6.06
CA CYS A 246 4.14 -3.72 -5.11
C CYS A 246 3.27 -4.00 -3.87
N ALA A 247 3.16 -5.25 -3.46
CA ALA A 247 2.34 -5.66 -2.31
C ALA A 247 3.12 -5.60 -0.98
N SER A 248 4.43 -5.88 -1.05
CA SER A 248 5.37 -5.94 0.08
C SER A 248 6.30 -4.72 0.13
N TYR A 249 6.91 -4.30 -0.99
CA TYR A 249 7.73 -3.08 -1.00
C TYR A 249 6.85 -1.83 -0.99
N ARG A 250 7.19 -0.89 -0.11
CA ARG A 250 6.51 0.39 0.05
C ARG A 250 7.51 1.50 0.35
N CYS A 251 7.20 2.73 -0.05
CA CYS A 251 7.98 3.89 0.32
C CYS A 251 7.55 4.44 1.69
N LEU A 252 8.52 4.91 2.46
CA LEU A 252 8.25 5.76 3.61
C LEU A 252 7.71 7.11 3.09
N LEU A 253 6.71 7.65 3.78
CA LEU A 253 6.01 8.88 3.39
C LEU A 253 6.26 9.98 4.41
N ALA A 254 6.27 11.24 3.97
CA ALA A 254 6.26 12.42 4.82
C ALA A 254 5.16 13.39 4.42
N LEU A 255 4.79 14.25 5.36
CA LEU A 255 3.91 15.39 5.13
C LEU A 255 4.75 16.56 4.64
N SER A 256 4.45 17.06 3.45
CA SER A 256 5.08 18.24 2.87
C SER A 256 4.02 19.31 2.66
N GLN A 257 4.23 20.51 3.19
CA GLN A 257 3.26 21.60 3.03
C GLN A 257 3.07 21.92 1.54
N ARG A 258 1.82 22.11 1.11
CA ARG A 258 1.51 22.41 -0.29
C ARG A 258 1.76 23.90 -0.56
N ASN A 259 3.00 24.25 -0.87
CA ASN A 259 3.35 25.59 -1.34
C ASN A 259 2.72 25.83 -2.72
N GLU A 260 1.52 26.42 -2.75
CA GLU A 260 0.75 26.63 -3.99
C GLU A 260 1.49 27.54 -4.99
N SER A 261 2.39 28.41 -4.51
CA SER A 261 3.29 29.24 -5.33
C SER A 261 4.21 28.47 -6.28
N ALA A 262 4.39 27.17 -6.08
CA ALA A 262 5.16 26.28 -6.97
C ALA A 262 4.28 25.20 -7.65
N ALA A 263 2.96 25.24 -7.45
CA ALA A 263 2.02 24.22 -7.88
C ALA A 263 1.21 24.66 -9.12
N GLY A 264 1.90 24.87 -10.24
CA GLY A 264 1.24 24.92 -11.55
C GLY A 264 0.34 23.69 -11.76
N PRO A 265 -0.82 23.83 -12.41
CA PRO A 265 -1.80 22.76 -12.51
C PRO A 265 -1.22 21.54 -13.24
N SER A 266 -1.67 20.36 -12.81
CA SER A 266 -1.43 19.05 -13.44
C SER A 266 0.02 18.66 -13.75
N ALA A 267 1.01 19.38 -13.23
CA ALA A 267 2.42 19.01 -13.26
C ALA A 267 2.69 17.76 -12.39
N VAL A 268 2.26 16.60 -12.89
CA VAL A 268 2.90 15.32 -12.57
C VAL A 268 4.39 15.56 -12.75
N THR A 269 5.15 15.48 -11.65
CA THR A 269 6.59 15.64 -11.69
C THR A 269 7.23 14.39 -12.30
N VAL A 270 7.01 14.21 -13.60
CA VAL A 270 8.12 14.00 -14.53
C VAL A 270 9.14 15.05 -14.13
N VAL A 271 10.12 14.63 -13.32
CA VAL A 271 11.31 15.45 -13.06
C VAL A 271 11.81 15.84 -14.45
N PRO A 272 11.96 17.14 -14.76
CA PRO A 272 12.56 17.54 -16.01
C PRO A 272 14.00 17.03 -15.99
N THR A 273 14.21 15.86 -16.58
CA THR A 273 15.49 15.42 -17.07
C THR A 273 15.90 16.47 -18.09
N GLY A 274 16.64 17.48 -17.63
CA GLY A 274 17.10 18.59 -18.47
C GLY A 274 17.72 18.04 -19.75
N HIS A 275 17.58 18.77 -20.85
CA HIS A 275 17.70 18.27 -22.24
C HIS A 275 19.10 17.80 -22.69
N VAL A 276 19.96 17.35 -21.77
CA VAL A 276 20.92 16.27 -22.03
C VAL A 276 20.18 15.15 -22.76
N ALA A 277 20.50 14.95 -24.04
CA ALA A 277 19.78 14.02 -24.91
C ALA A 277 19.77 12.60 -24.30
N ALA A 278 18.62 12.22 -23.75
CA ALA A 278 18.45 11.02 -22.95
C ALA A 278 18.51 9.76 -23.82
N ARG A 279 19.74 9.32 -24.12
CA ARG A 279 20.10 8.07 -24.82
C ARG A 279 19.13 6.96 -24.37
N PRO A 280 18.31 6.40 -25.28
CA PRO A 280 17.07 5.70 -24.92
C PRO A 280 17.33 4.62 -23.87
N SER A 281 16.82 4.86 -22.67
CA SER A 281 17.12 4.02 -21.51
C SER A 281 16.60 2.62 -21.75
N ALA A 282 17.47 1.62 -21.56
CA ALA A 282 17.19 0.27 -22.01
C ALA A 282 15.89 -0.26 -21.38
N PRO A 283 14.96 -0.86 -22.16
CA PRO A 283 13.53 -0.96 -21.78
C PRO A 283 13.22 -1.85 -20.57
N HIS A 284 14.23 -2.52 -20.03
CA HIS A 284 14.18 -3.29 -18.78
C HIS A 284 14.52 -2.47 -17.53
N ILE A 285 15.13 -1.30 -17.67
CA ILE A 285 15.39 -0.36 -16.57
C ILE A 285 14.10 0.41 -16.31
N LYS A 286 13.54 0.28 -15.10
CA LYS A 286 12.32 0.98 -14.68
C LYS A 286 12.53 1.62 -13.31
N THR A 287 12.30 2.93 -13.23
CA THR A 287 12.17 3.63 -11.95
C THR A 287 10.82 3.27 -11.34
N MET A 288 10.80 2.89 -10.06
CA MET A 288 9.52 2.84 -9.34
C MET A 288 8.91 4.24 -9.27
N ARG A 289 7.59 4.34 -9.11
CA ARG A 289 6.87 5.59 -8.88
C ARG A 289 5.93 5.40 -7.68
N TYR A 290 5.84 6.40 -6.80
CA TYR A 290 4.82 6.40 -5.74
C TYR A 290 3.44 6.60 -6.37
N PHE A 291 2.44 5.81 -5.96
CA PHE A 291 1.06 5.99 -6.40
C PHE A 291 0.24 6.69 -5.30
N PRO A 292 -0.14 7.97 -5.45
CA PRO A 292 -0.77 8.75 -4.38
C PRO A 292 -2.21 8.30 -4.10
N GLN A 293 -2.37 7.38 -3.15
CA GLN A 293 -3.68 6.98 -2.61
C GLN A 293 -4.30 8.06 -1.72
N LEU A 294 -3.48 8.87 -1.03
CA LEU A 294 -3.91 10.06 -0.29
C LEU A 294 -3.52 11.31 -1.10
N ARG A 295 -4.49 11.94 -1.78
CA ARG A 295 -4.24 13.08 -2.69
C ARG A 295 -3.85 14.37 -1.96
N SER A 296 -4.41 14.62 -0.78
CA SER A 296 -4.08 15.74 0.11
C SER A 296 -4.63 15.48 1.51
N ILE A 297 -4.00 16.03 2.54
CA ILE A 297 -4.49 15.99 3.93
C ILE A 297 -4.70 17.43 4.41
N ASP A 298 -5.95 17.74 4.78
CA ASP A 298 -6.33 19.01 5.41
C ASP A 298 -6.17 18.86 6.93
N ALA A 299 -5.18 19.57 7.50
CA ALA A 299 -4.83 19.45 8.91
C ALA A 299 -5.97 19.90 9.85
N ARG A 300 -6.90 20.73 9.37
CA ARG A 300 -8.04 21.23 10.18
C ARG A 300 -9.11 20.18 10.44
N ARG A 301 -9.06 19.03 9.74
CA ARG A 301 -10.03 17.91 9.88
C ARG A 301 -9.66 16.95 11.02
N THR A 302 -9.50 17.50 12.22
CA THR A 302 -9.30 16.74 13.46
C THR A 302 -10.56 15.98 13.89
N LEU A 303 -10.43 15.06 14.86
CA LEU A 303 -11.55 14.28 15.39
C LEU A 303 -12.62 15.18 16.03
N VAL A 304 -12.18 16.16 16.82
CA VAL A 304 -13.00 17.30 17.25
C VAL A 304 -12.71 18.46 16.30
N PRO A 305 -13.65 18.89 15.43
CA PRO A 305 -13.45 20.03 14.55
C PRO A 305 -13.14 21.31 15.33
N GLY A 306 -12.30 22.18 14.78
CA GLY A 306 -11.94 23.46 15.42
C GLY A 306 -11.02 23.36 16.64
N MET A 307 -10.88 22.19 17.29
CA MET A 307 -10.06 22.06 18.50
C MET A 307 -8.57 22.33 18.23
N LEU A 308 -8.05 21.94 17.06
CA LEU A 308 -6.70 22.32 16.63
C LEU A 308 -6.56 23.84 16.46
N HIS A 309 -7.57 24.51 15.90
CA HIS A 309 -7.57 25.97 15.75
C HIS A 309 -7.55 26.66 17.12
N LEU A 310 -8.37 26.18 18.06
CA LEU A 310 -8.40 26.68 19.45
C LEU A 310 -7.04 26.48 20.14
N LEU A 311 -6.40 25.32 19.98
CA LEU A 311 -5.08 25.01 20.57
C LEU A 311 -3.90 25.73 19.89
N LEU A 312 -4.04 26.20 18.65
CA LEU A 312 -3.02 26.98 17.97
C LEU A 312 -3.21 28.50 18.13
N THR A 313 -4.44 28.98 18.32
CA THR A 313 -4.76 30.41 18.46
C THR A 313 -4.90 30.89 19.91
N ARG A 314 -5.57 30.13 20.79
CA ARG A 314 -5.83 30.55 22.19
C ARG A 314 -4.80 30.02 23.18
N VAL A 315 -4.10 28.93 22.88
CA VAL A 315 -3.15 28.30 23.82
C VAL A 315 -1.71 28.72 23.50
N PRO A 316 -1.03 29.45 24.42
CA PRO A 316 0.27 30.03 24.16
C PRO A 316 1.36 28.97 23.93
N PRO A 317 2.47 29.31 23.24
CA PRO A 317 3.56 28.37 22.96
C PRO A 317 4.29 27.89 24.21
N SER A 318 4.14 28.57 25.35
CA SER A 318 4.53 28.05 26.68
C SER A 318 3.65 26.86 27.10
N ALA A 319 2.33 27.01 27.06
CA ALA A 319 1.38 25.94 27.42
C ALA A 319 1.43 24.75 26.45
N ARG A 320 1.67 24.97 25.15
CA ARG A 320 1.91 23.87 24.18
C ARG A 320 3.19 23.09 24.50
N ARG A 321 4.28 23.75 24.93
CA ARG A 321 5.49 23.09 25.45
C ARG A 321 5.22 22.37 26.77
N ALA A 322 4.47 22.98 27.69
CA ALA A 322 4.07 22.36 28.95
C ALA A 322 3.24 21.08 28.73
N TRP A 323 2.34 21.04 27.74
CA TRP A 323 1.59 19.83 27.39
C TRP A 323 2.48 18.71 26.84
N ALA A 324 3.49 19.05 26.02
CA ALA A 324 4.47 18.07 25.54
C ALA A 324 5.34 17.55 26.71
N VAL A 325 5.82 18.43 27.59
CA VAL A 325 6.57 18.07 28.81
C VAL A 325 5.72 17.21 29.75
N PHE A 326 4.43 17.52 29.93
CA PHE A 326 3.48 16.70 30.68
C PHE A 326 3.31 15.30 30.08
N GLY A 327 3.27 15.18 28.75
CA GLY A 327 3.26 13.87 28.08
C GLY A 327 4.53 13.05 28.35
N TYR A 328 5.70 13.68 28.22
CA TYR A 328 6.97 13.02 28.52
C TYR A 328 7.11 12.69 30.01
N SER A 329 6.65 13.54 30.93
CA SER A 329 6.71 13.27 32.36
C SER A 329 5.68 12.24 32.82
N ALA A 330 4.47 12.19 32.25
CA ALA A 330 3.50 11.13 32.50
C ALA A 330 4.01 9.77 31.97
N ALA A 331 4.57 9.73 30.76
CA ALA A 331 5.18 8.52 30.21
C ALA A 331 6.40 8.07 31.04
N ALA A 332 7.28 9.00 31.42
CA ALA A 332 8.44 8.71 32.27
C ALA A 332 8.02 8.28 33.69
N LEU A 333 6.99 8.89 34.29
CA LEU A 333 6.44 8.50 35.59
C LEU A 333 5.78 7.12 35.53
N THR A 334 5.08 6.78 34.44
CA THR A 334 4.45 5.46 34.29
C THR A 334 5.50 4.37 34.02
N ALA A 335 6.58 4.70 33.29
CA ALA A 335 7.75 3.82 33.16
C ALA A 335 8.54 3.70 34.47
N ALA A 336 8.69 4.79 35.22
CA ALA A 336 9.39 4.82 36.50
C ALA A 336 8.61 4.10 37.61
N THR A 337 7.28 4.21 37.65
CA THR A 337 6.42 3.41 38.53
C THR A 337 6.46 1.94 38.12
N ALA A 338 6.35 1.57 36.85
CA ALA A 338 6.50 0.17 36.43
C ALA A 338 7.90 -0.42 36.75
N CYS A 339 8.97 0.36 36.58
CA CYS A 339 10.33 -0.04 36.99
C CYS A 339 10.51 -0.07 38.52
N PHE A 340 9.92 0.89 39.24
CA PHE A 340 9.97 0.93 40.70
C PHE A 340 9.15 -0.19 41.31
N ASP A 341 7.98 -0.52 40.77
CA ASP A 341 7.21 -1.71 41.10
C ASP A 341 8.10 -2.94 40.89
N TYR A 342 8.64 -3.17 39.69
CA TYR A 342 9.54 -4.31 39.42
C TYR A 342 10.77 -4.41 40.35
N ILE A 343 11.37 -3.29 40.76
CA ILE A 343 12.52 -3.24 41.67
C ILE A 343 12.09 -3.42 43.13
N ARG A 344 11.04 -2.71 43.58
CA ARG A 344 10.52 -2.76 44.95
C ARG A 344 9.96 -4.14 45.21
N PHE A 345 9.17 -4.70 44.29
CA PHE A 345 8.74 -6.10 44.22
C PHE A 345 9.97 -6.99 44.52
N LYS A 346 11.04 -6.97 43.70
CA LYS A 346 12.25 -7.77 43.97
C LYS A 346 12.91 -7.58 45.35
N ALA A 347 12.67 -6.47 46.04
CA ALA A 347 13.14 -6.21 47.40
C ALA A 347 12.11 -6.55 48.51
N TYR A 348 10.80 -6.59 48.21
CA TYR A 348 9.71 -6.63 49.19
C TYR A 348 9.32 -8.03 49.69
N CYS A 349 10.01 -9.09 49.25
CA CYS A 349 9.90 -10.44 49.83
C CYS A 349 10.16 -10.50 51.36
N ARG A 350 10.58 -9.39 51.98
CA ARG A 350 10.68 -9.22 53.44
C ARG A 350 10.09 -7.88 53.91
N GLN A 351 8.76 -7.85 53.92
CA GLN A 351 7.96 -7.35 55.06
C GLN A 351 8.06 -5.85 55.40
N CYS A 352 7.15 -5.05 54.81
CA CYS A 352 6.64 -3.80 55.37
C CYS A 352 5.18 -3.60 54.94
N ASP A 353 4.39 -2.87 55.73
CA ASP A 353 2.92 -2.79 55.60
C ASP A 353 2.51 -1.36 55.17
N SER A 354 2.97 -0.93 53.99
CA SER A 354 2.91 0.49 53.57
C SER A 354 2.73 0.67 52.05
N ASP A 355 1.60 0.17 51.55
CA ASP A 355 1.29 0.11 50.12
C ASP A 355 0.45 1.29 49.59
N SER A 356 -0.31 1.95 50.46
CA SER A 356 -1.25 3.04 50.10
C SER A 356 -0.65 4.14 49.20
N ILE A 357 0.61 4.54 49.46
CA ILE A 357 1.30 5.57 48.65
C ILE A 357 1.67 5.03 47.26
N ALA A 358 2.02 3.75 47.13
CA ALA A 358 2.42 3.15 45.86
C ALA A 358 1.22 2.95 44.93
N ASP A 359 0.11 2.41 45.44
CA ASP A 359 -1.15 2.29 44.67
C ASP A 359 -1.64 3.67 44.20
N SER A 360 -1.61 4.69 45.08
CA SER A 360 -1.97 6.07 44.74
C SER A 360 -1.11 6.64 43.60
N LEU A 361 0.22 6.43 43.64
CA LEU A 361 1.12 6.87 42.58
C LEU A 361 0.88 6.15 41.25
N ARG A 362 0.55 4.84 41.28
CA ARG A 362 0.19 4.08 40.08
C ARG A 362 -1.10 4.59 39.45
N GLU A 363 -2.13 4.89 40.24
CA GLU A 363 -3.38 5.46 39.74
C GLU A 363 -3.18 6.85 39.13
N ILE A 364 -2.36 7.71 39.75
CA ILE A 364 -1.99 9.02 39.20
C ILE A 364 -1.19 8.88 37.89
N ALA A 365 -0.27 7.92 37.80
CA ALA A 365 0.51 7.65 36.58
C ALA A 365 -0.38 7.14 35.42
N LEU A 366 -1.30 6.21 35.71
CA LEU A 366 -2.27 5.70 34.74
C LEU A 366 -3.26 6.81 34.30
N PHE A 367 -3.79 7.59 35.24
CA PHE A 367 -4.73 8.67 34.94
C PHE A 367 -4.07 9.81 34.13
N SER A 368 -2.85 10.22 34.50
CA SER A 368 -2.11 11.25 33.74
C SER A 368 -1.74 10.78 32.32
N THR A 369 -1.35 9.51 32.17
CA THR A 369 -1.13 8.91 30.84
C THR A 369 -2.43 8.78 30.03
N ALA A 370 -3.54 8.39 30.66
CA ALA A 370 -4.86 8.35 30.01
C ALA A 370 -5.33 9.75 29.58
N LEU A 371 -5.17 10.76 30.45
CA LEU A 371 -5.50 12.16 30.17
C LEU A 371 -4.62 12.75 29.06
N TYR A 372 -3.32 12.44 29.05
CA TYR A 372 -2.44 12.86 27.96
C TYR A 372 -2.79 12.17 26.64
N THR A 373 -2.99 10.84 26.65
CA THR A 373 -3.33 10.09 25.43
C THR A 373 -4.72 10.43 24.88
N LEU A 374 -5.69 10.81 25.73
CA LEU A 374 -7.00 11.31 25.31
C LEU A 374 -6.98 12.79 24.89
N GLY A 375 -6.28 13.65 25.64
CA GLY A 375 -6.15 15.07 25.34
C GLY A 375 -5.34 15.32 24.06
N THR A 376 -4.35 14.47 23.79
CA THR A 376 -3.81 14.33 22.44
C THR A 376 -4.93 13.78 21.54
N ALA A 377 -5.45 12.56 21.74
CA ALA A 377 -6.34 11.84 20.82
C ALA A 377 -7.31 12.66 19.97
N LEU A 378 -8.03 13.58 20.60
CA LEU A 378 -9.04 14.43 19.98
C LEU A 378 -8.49 15.31 18.83
N LEU A 379 -7.16 15.48 18.75
CA LEU A 379 -6.41 16.12 17.67
C LEU A 379 -6.14 15.22 16.44
N TYR A 380 -6.52 13.94 16.39
CA TYR A 380 -6.21 13.11 15.21
C TYR A 380 -6.89 13.63 13.96
N GLN A 381 -6.10 13.92 12.93
CA GLN A 381 -6.60 14.13 11.58
C GLN A 381 -7.41 12.90 11.15
N ARG A 382 -8.72 13.06 10.99
CA ARG A 382 -9.70 11.97 10.80
C ARG A 382 -9.37 11.07 9.61
N HIS A 383 -8.77 11.63 8.56
CA HIS A 383 -8.31 10.89 7.39
C HIS A 383 -7.07 10.02 7.68
N LEU A 384 -6.05 10.57 8.36
CA LEU A 384 -4.84 9.84 8.72
C LEU A 384 -5.15 8.74 9.75
N LEU A 385 -5.98 9.03 10.75
CA LEU A 385 -6.53 8.05 11.68
C LEU A 385 -7.23 6.90 10.94
N ARG A 386 -8.16 7.22 10.01
CA ARG A 386 -8.86 6.18 9.25
C ARG A 386 -7.88 5.33 8.42
N ALA A 387 -6.83 5.92 7.87
CA ALA A 387 -5.77 5.19 7.18
C ALA A 387 -5.00 4.26 8.13
N THR A 388 -4.60 4.75 9.31
CA THR A 388 -3.91 3.94 10.33
C THR A 388 -4.78 2.80 10.87
N CYS A 389 -6.03 3.07 11.28
CA CYS A 389 -6.93 2.02 11.78
C CYS A 389 -7.41 1.02 10.71
N THR A 390 -7.23 1.31 9.42
CA THR A 390 -7.43 0.34 8.33
C THR A 390 -6.12 -0.24 7.78
N ALA A 391 -4.97 0.21 8.29
CA ALA A 391 -3.68 -0.38 7.97
C ALA A 391 -3.56 -1.74 8.67
N PHE A 392 -3.20 -2.78 7.90
CA PHE A 392 -3.07 -4.13 8.44
C PHE A 392 -2.08 -4.18 9.62
N ASP A 393 -0.97 -3.45 9.60
CA ASP A 393 0.03 -3.50 10.68
C ASP A 393 -0.56 -3.03 12.02
N PHE A 394 -1.43 -2.00 12.01
CA PHE A 394 -2.18 -1.59 13.19
C PHE A 394 -3.18 -2.68 13.60
N VAL A 395 -4.07 -3.12 12.70
CA VAL A 395 -5.10 -4.13 13.02
C VAL A 395 -4.49 -5.45 13.51
N PHE A 396 -3.37 -5.87 12.92
CA PHE A 396 -2.65 -7.09 13.27
C PHE A 396 -1.92 -6.96 14.61
N LEU A 397 -1.22 -5.85 14.86
CA LEU A 397 -0.57 -5.62 16.15
C LEU A 397 -1.62 -5.46 17.26
N THR A 398 -2.70 -4.73 17.01
CA THR A 398 -3.86 -4.65 17.92
C THR A 398 -4.46 -6.04 18.15
N ALA A 399 -4.58 -6.90 17.14
CA ALA A 399 -5.09 -8.27 17.30
C ALA A 399 -4.12 -9.18 18.08
N GLN A 400 -2.80 -9.06 17.86
CA GLN A 400 -1.81 -9.81 18.65
C GLN A 400 -1.78 -9.33 20.11
N LEU A 401 -1.83 -8.02 20.36
CA LEU A 401 -1.91 -7.46 21.71
C LEU A 401 -3.26 -7.77 22.39
N SER A 402 -4.38 -7.76 21.64
CA SER A 402 -5.72 -8.05 22.18
C SER A 402 -5.95 -9.52 22.51
N ARG A 403 -5.12 -10.44 22.00
CA ARG A 403 -5.06 -11.83 22.50
C ARG A 403 -4.53 -11.92 23.93
N HIS A 404 -3.90 -10.86 24.44
CA HIS A 404 -3.48 -10.76 25.83
C HIS A 404 -4.52 -10.00 26.65
N PHE A 405 -4.82 -8.73 26.34
CA PHE A 405 -5.93 -7.98 26.99
C PHE A 405 -6.57 -6.91 26.08
N PRO A 406 -7.86 -6.56 26.28
CA PRO A 406 -8.56 -5.58 25.44
C PRO A 406 -8.14 -4.13 25.76
N LEU A 407 -7.90 -3.34 24.69
CA LEU A 407 -7.91 -1.86 24.54
C LEU A 407 -7.66 -1.01 25.82
N CYS A 408 -6.63 -0.16 25.90
CA CYS A 408 -6.31 0.98 25.02
C CYS A 408 -4.90 1.54 25.32
N VAL A 409 -4.30 2.47 24.55
CA VAL A 409 -3.89 2.35 23.14
C VAL A 409 -2.36 2.54 23.09
N PHE A 410 -1.65 1.66 22.38
CA PHE A 410 -0.21 1.67 22.10
C PHE A 410 0.78 1.92 23.25
N THR A 411 0.94 3.14 23.78
CA THR A 411 1.82 3.41 24.94
C THR A 411 1.23 2.86 26.23
N ALA A 412 -0.06 3.11 26.45
CA ALA A 412 -0.82 2.43 27.50
C ALA A 412 -0.91 0.92 27.23
N LEU A 413 -1.05 0.45 25.98
CA LEU A 413 -0.97 -1.00 25.69
C LEU A 413 0.42 -1.62 25.93
N LEU A 414 1.50 -0.84 25.93
CA LEU A 414 2.82 -1.34 26.32
C LEU A 414 2.97 -1.37 27.85
N VAL A 415 2.64 -0.30 28.54
CA VAL A 415 2.84 -0.24 30.01
C VAL A 415 1.72 -0.97 30.76
N THR A 416 0.46 -0.73 30.46
CA THR A 416 -0.67 -1.53 30.97
C THR A 416 -0.64 -2.96 30.41
N GLY A 417 -0.03 -3.21 29.25
CA GLY A 417 0.20 -4.58 28.75
C GLY A 417 1.28 -5.32 29.53
N VAL A 418 2.38 -4.63 29.90
CA VAL A 418 3.40 -5.18 30.81
C VAL A 418 2.84 -5.36 32.22
N ILE A 419 2.06 -4.41 32.76
CA ILE A 419 1.43 -4.51 34.09
C ILE A 419 0.33 -5.57 34.11
N ALA A 420 -0.50 -5.69 33.06
CA ALA A 420 -1.53 -6.74 32.99
C ALA A 420 -0.93 -8.11 32.69
N ALA A 421 0.22 -8.19 32.00
CA ALA A 421 1.02 -9.40 31.99
C ALA A 421 1.54 -9.68 33.40
N ASP A 422 2.17 -8.73 34.07
CA ASP A 422 2.75 -8.87 35.41
C ASP A 422 1.73 -9.42 36.42
N LEU A 423 0.56 -8.78 36.52
CA LEU A 423 -0.57 -9.14 37.38
C LEU A 423 -1.22 -10.52 37.10
N VAL A 424 -0.90 -11.16 35.99
CA VAL A 424 -1.57 -12.40 35.52
C VAL A 424 -0.58 -13.56 35.33
N VAL A 425 0.67 -13.22 34.98
CA VAL A 425 1.83 -14.11 34.78
C VAL A 425 2.58 -14.34 36.10
N PHE A 426 2.66 -13.33 36.98
CA PHE A 426 3.28 -13.42 38.30
C PHE A 426 2.23 -13.30 39.40
N ASP A 427 2.50 -13.90 40.55
CA ASP A 427 1.78 -13.62 41.79
C ASP A 427 2.41 -12.44 42.53
N ARG A 428 1.56 -11.52 43.02
CA ARG A 428 1.92 -10.28 43.73
C ARG A 428 2.72 -10.51 45.02
N ILE A 429 2.70 -11.72 45.57
CA ILE A 429 3.34 -12.03 46.87
C ILE A 429 4.64 -12.84 46.67
N SER A 430 4.65 -13.79 45.73
CA SER A 430 5.67 -14.85 45.69
C SER A 430 6.64 -14.86 44.50
N PHE A 431 6.47 -14.00 43.47
CA PHE A 431 7.26 -14.02 42.22
C PHE A 431 7.14 -15.31 41.39
N THR A 432 6.41 -16.30 41.90
CA THR A 432 6.22 -17.56 41.18
C THR A 432 5.36 -17.29 39.94
N LEU A 433 5.82 -17.85 38.83
CA LEU A 433 5.24 -17.67 37.52
C LEU A 433 4.02 -18.59 37.40
N PHE A 434 2.83 -18.06 37.69
CA PHE A 434 1.60 -18.85 37.71
C PHE A 434 1.14 -19.17 36.29
N ASP A 435 1.30 -20.43 35.89
CA ASP A 435 0.79 -20.98 34.63
C ASP A 435 -0.73 -21.18 34.66
N ARG A 436 -1.47 -20.08 34.81
CA ARG A 436 -2.94 -20.08 34.90
C ARG A 436 -3.54 -20.60 33.60
N VAL A 437 -4.57 -21.44 33.71
CA VAL A 437 -5.40 -21.84 32.58
C VAL A 437 -6.41 -20.71 32.31
N LEU A 438 -6.29 -20.02 31.17
CA LEU A 438 -7.24 -18.97 30.73
C LEU A 438 -8.55 -19.58 30.24
N TRP A 439 -8.47 -20.74 29.60
CA TRP A 439 -9.60 -21.49 29.07
C TRP A 439 -9.25 -22.97 29.02
N SER A 440 -10.18 -23.83 29.42
CA SER A 440 -10.13 -25.26 29.16
C SER A 440 -11.41 -25.70 28.46
N GLY A 441 -11.27 -26.63 27.52
CA GLY A 441 -12.41 -27.21 26.81
C GLY A 441 -12.03 -28.48 26.08
N GLN A 442 -13.02 -29.36 25.83
CA GLN A 442 -12.81 -30.56 25.04
C GLN A 442 -13.00 -30.27 23.56
N VAL A 443 -12.02 -30.64 22.73
CA VAL A 443 -12.04 -30.46 21.27
C VAL A 443 -11.53 -31.75 20.65
N PHE A 444 -12.33 -32.39 19.79
CA PHE A 444 -12.03 -33.71 19.18
C PHE A 444 -11.55 -34.77 20.20
N SER A 445 -12.29 -34.92 21.31
CA SER A 445 -11.99 -35.80 22.47
C SER A 445 -10.75 -35.47 23.31
N GLY A 446 -9.85 -34.60 22.85
CA GLY A 446 -8.74 -34.08 23.65
C GLY A 446 -9.16 -32.92 24.56
N SER A 447 -8.60 -32.85 25.76
CA SER A 447 -8.69 -31.66 26.63
C SER A 447 -7.68 -30.60 26.19
N VAL A 448 -8.15 -29.50 25.62
CA VAL A 448 -7.32 -28.36 25.23
C VAL A 448 -7.31 -27.36 26.38
N GLU A 449 -6.13 -27.09 26.93
CA GLU A 449 -5.90 -26.02 27.92
C GLU A 449 -5.12 -24.87 27.28
N PHE A 450 -5.74 -23.69 27.21
CA PHE A 450 -5.07 -22.47 26.81
C PHE A 450 -4.48 -21.80 28.06
N ARG A 451 -3.15 -21.85 28.23
CA ARG A 451 -2.45 -21.39 29.43
C ARG A 451 -1.73 -20.06 29.23
N VAL A 452 -1.64 -19.26 30.29
CA VAL A 452 -1.00 -17.93 30.29
C VAL A 452 0.46 -18.02 29.86
N LEU A 453 1.27 -18.85 30.52
CA LEU A 453 2.73 -18.75 30.42
C LEU A 453 3.27 -19.13 29.02
N PRO A 454 2.89 -20.27 28.41
CA PRO A 454 3.33 -20.63 27.07
C PRO A 454 2.87 -19.61 26.02
N THR A 455 1.65 -19.09 26.18
CA THR A 455 1.10 -18.05 25.29
C THR A 455 1.87 -16.74 25.45
N PHE A 456 2.19 -16.34 26.68
CA PHE A 456 2.98 -15.15 26.97
C PHE A 456 4.41 -15.27 26.43
N TYR A 457 5.15 -16.35 26.70
CA TYR A 457 6.53 -16.47 26.21
C TYR A 457 6.62 -16.63 24.69
N SER A 458 5.72 -17.40 24.06
CA SER A 458 5.70 -17.55 22.59
C SER A 458 5.27 -16.26 21.88
N SER A 459 4.38 -15.46 22.47
CA SER A 459 4.02 -14.15 21.94
C SER A 459 5.06 -13.09 22.26
N LEU A 460 5.70 -13.10 23.43
CA LEU A 460 6.70 -12.12 23.87
C LEU A 460 7.87 -12.06 22.89
N GLY A 461 8.37 -13.20 22.39
CA GLY A 461 9.38 -13.19 21.32
C GLY A 461 8.90 -12.50 20.04
N THR A 462 7.61 -12.61 19.71
CA THR A 462 7.01 -11.91 18.56
C THR A 462 6.82 -10.41 18.86
N VAL A 463 6.26 -10.06 20.02
CA VAL A 463 6.00 -8.68 20.47
C VAL A 463 7.29 -7.90 20.66
N LEU A 464 8.35 -8.50 21.20
CA LEU A 464 9.67 -7.87 21.33
C LEU A 464 10.27 -7.56 19.97
N VAL A 465 10.22 -8.48 18.99
CA VAL A 465 10.81 -8.23 17.67
C VAL A 465 9.95 -7.26 16.84
N TRP A 466 8.62 -7.27 16.99
CA TRP A 466 7.76 -6.19 16.46
C TRP A 466 8.05 -4.84 17.14
N GLY A 467 8.27 -4.83 18.46
CA GLY A 467 8.64 -3.65 19.23
C GLY A 467 9.98 -3.07 18.79
N LEU A 468 10.99 -3.92 18.59
CA LEU A 468 12.29 -3.56 18.01
C LEU A 468 12.15 -3.04 16.56
N ARG A 469 11.24 -3.60 15.75
CA ARG A 469 10.93 -3.06 14.40
C ARG A 469 10.26 -1.68 14.46
N VAL A 470 9.36 -1.44 15.42
CA VAL A 470 8.72 -0.13 15.63
C VAL A 470 9.73 0.89 16.19
N TRP A 471 10.57 0.50 17.15
CA TRP A 471 11.68 1.30 17.66
C TRP A 471 12.66 1.65 16.55
N TRP A 472 13.09 0.66 15.75
CA TRP A 472 13.99 0.90 14.62
C TRP A 472 13.37 1.89 13.63
N ARG A 473 12.08 1.76 13.29
CA ARG A 473 11.36 2.76 12.47
C ARG A 473 11.40 4.14 13.12
N LEU A 474 11.03 4.26 14.41
CA LEU A 474 11.10 5.53 15.17
C LEU A 474 12.49 6.17 15.16
N TRP A 475 13.56 5.38 15.24
CA TRP A 475 14.94 5.84 15.28
C TRP A 475 15.55 6.16 13.91
N SER A 476 15.06 5.52 12.84
CA SER A 476 15.59 5.67 11.47
C SER A 476 14.74 6.54 10.54
N LEU A 477 13.61 7.05 11.01
CA LEU A 477 12.75 7.98 10.28
C LEU A 477 13.20 9.44 10.47
N PRO A 478 13.13 10.29 9.42
CA PRO A 478 13.18 11.73 9.59
C PRO A 478 11.94 12.22 10.38
N PRO A 479 12.01 13.39 11.04
CA PRO A 479 10.95 13.85 11.95
C PRO A 479 9.56 13.98 11.31
N ASP A 480 9.48 14.29 10.01
CA ASP A 480 8.22 14.40 9.26
C ASP A 480 7.67 13.05 8.74
N GLY A 481 8.33 11.93 9.09
CA GLY A 481 8.08 10.59 8.57
C GLY A 481 6.86 9.87 9.17
N LEU A 482 5.93 9.44 8.32
CA LEU A 482 4.74 8.68 8.70
C LEU A 482 5.08 7.21 9.01
N ILE A 483 5.24 6.90 10.30
CA ILE A 483 5.72 5.60 10.83
C ILE A 483 4.89 4.39 10.38
N MET A 484 3.57 4.53 10.30
CA MET A 484 2.60 3.43 10.09
C MET A 484 1.90 3.47 8.72
N VAL A 485 2.08 4.54 7.94
CA VAL A 485 1.36 4.77 6.68
C VAL A 485 2.37 4.73 5.53
N ASP A 486 2.77 3.50 5.18
CA ASP A 486 3.70 3.24 4.09
C ASP A 486 3.00 3.32 2.72
N GLY A 487 3.58 4.03 1.75
CA GLY A 487 2.99 4.29 0.44
C GLY A 487 3.20 3.17 -0.59
N PRO A 488 2.19 2.87 -1.44
CA PRO A 488 2.34 1.87 -2.50
C PRO A 488 3.28 2.39 -3.62
N MET A 489 4.13 1.50 -4.09
CA MET A 489 5.01 1.76 -5.23
C MET A 489 4.49 1.02 -6.45
N VAL A 490 4.52 1.68 -7.61
CA VAL A 490 4.16 1.09 -8.91
C VAL A 490 5.34 1.12 -9.89
N TYR A 491 5.40 0.15 -10.79
CA TYR A 491 6.32 0.15 -11.92
C TYR A 491 5.66 -0.46 -13.17
N GLU A 492 6.18 -0.13 -14.34
CA GLU A 492 5.59 -0.55 -15.61
C GLU A 492 5.97 -1.98 -16.02
N ASN A 493 4.99 -2.78 -16.42
CA ASN A 493 5.17 -4.15 -16.86
C ASN A 493 5.69 -4.25 -18.32
N TYR A 494 7.00 -4.05 -18.49
CA TYR A 494 7.68 -4.21 -19.79
C TYR A 494 7.48 -5.60 -20.45
N LEU A 495 7.17 -6.65 -19.67
CA LEU A 495 6.84 -7.99 -20.19
C LEU A 495 5.43 -8.09 -20.79
N ARG A 496 4.52 -7.15 -20.48
CA ARG A 496 3.27 -6.95 -21.23
C ARG A 496 3.56 -6.16 -22.50
N ALA A 497 4.26 -5.04 -22.42
CA ALA A 497 4.56 -4.17 -23.56
C ALA A 497 5.27 -4.90 -24.72
N HIS A 498 6.30 -5.71 -24.43
CA HIS A 498 6.99 -6.49 -25.48
C HIS A 498 6.27 -7.78 -25.90
N LYS A 499 5.13 -8.14 -25.29
CA LYS A 499 4.27 -9.21 -25.80
C LYS A 499 3.30 -8.63 -26.83
N GLN A 500 3.84 -8.29 -28.00
CA GLN A 500 3.03 -8.14 -29.22
C GLN A 500 2.04 -9.33 -29.33
N PRO A 501 0.79 -9.09 -29.72
CA PRO A 501 -0.18 -10.16 -29.92
C PRO A 501 0.37 -11.12 -30.99
N LYS A 502 0.76 -12.33 -30.57
CA LYS A 502 1.12 -13.41 -31.50
C LYS A 502 -0.16 -13.92 -32.15
N GLY A 503 -0.63 -13.17 -33.15
CA GLY A 503 -1.94 -13.29 -33.81
C GLY A 503 -2.33 -14.75 -34.03
N LYS A 504 -3.49 -15.10 -33.46
CA LYS A 504 -4.00 -16.45 -33.17
C LYS A 504 -3.50 -17.53 -34.14
N ARG A 505 -2.32 -18.12 -33.86
CA ARG A 505 -1.85 -19.30 -34.59
C ARG A 505 -2.60 -20.51 -34.01
N SER A 506 -3.64 -20.94 -34.71
CA SER A 506 -4.55 -22.02 -34.30
C SER A 506 -3.78 -23.24 -33.79
N ARG A 507 -4.10 -23.69 -32.58
CA ARG A 507 -3.54 -24.93 -32.01
C ARG A 507 -4.28 -26.15 -32.58
N LEU A 508 -4.04 -26.42 -33.85
CA LEU A 508 -4.39 -27.68 -34.51
C LEU A 508 -3.24 -28.02 -35.48
N GLY A 509 -2.85 -29.29 -35.53
CA GLY A 509 -1.68 -29.73 -36.32
C GLY A 509 -0.36 -29.79 -35.54
N LEU A 510 -0.29 -30.63 -34.51
CA LEU A 510 0.96 -31.29 -34.12
C LEU A 510 0.82 -32.80 -34.39
N LEU A 511 0.61 -33.16 -35.66
CA LEU A 511 0.71 -34.52 -36.23
C LEU A 511 0.36 -34.44 -37.73
N LEU A 512 1.36 -34.11 -38.58
CA LEU A 512 1.59 -34.61 -39.96
C LEU A 512 2.65 -33.72 -40.67
N PRO A 513 3.61 -34.29 -41.41
CA PRO A 513 4.62 -33.54 -42.16
C PRO A 513 4.33 -33.47 -43.67
N ALA A 514 3.22 -32.85 -44.09
CA ALA A 514 2.96 -32.60 -45.51
C ALA A 514 2.05 -31.38 -45.76
N MET A 515 2.61 -30.33 -46.38
CA MET A 515 2.05 -29.58 -47.52
C MET A 515 2.91 -28.34 -47.79
N LYS A 516 3.31 -28.14 -49.04
CA LYS A 516 4.28 -27.11 -49.45
C LYS A 516 3.54 -25.91 -50.04
N GLY A 517 3.58 -24.78 -49.34
CA GLY A 517 3.14 -23.47 -49.83
C GLY A 517 1.70 -23.07 -49.50
N MET A 518 1.56 -21.95 -48.78
CA MET A 518 0.63 -20.88 -49.17
C MET A 518 0.96 -19.57 -48.45
N THR A 519 0.87 -18.47 -49.20
CA THR A 519 0.72 -17.07 -48.76
C THR A 519 1.72 -16.49 -47.77
N SER A 520 2.56 -15.58 -48.30
CA SER A 520 3.24 -14.53 -47.53
C SER A 520 2.30 -13.82 -46.56
N ARG A 521 2.62 -13.83 -45.26
CA ARG A 521 1.98 -12.94 -44.29
C ARG A 521 2.64 -11.57 -44.41
N ARG A 522 1.94 -10.61 -45.02
CA ARG A 522 2.31 -9.19 -44.94
C ARG A 522 2.52 -8.80 -43.48
N ALA A 523 3.60 -8.09 -43.18
CA ALA A 523 3.71 -7.42 -41.88
C ALA A 523 2.53 -6.46 -41.73
N LEU A 524 1.83 -6.52 -40.59
CA LEU A 524 0.79 -5.54 -40.29
C LEU A 524 1.50 -4.21 -40.02
N ARG A 525 1.52 -3.33 -41.04
CA ARG A 525 1.75 -1.90 -40.82
C ARG A 525 0.64 -1.37 -39.91
N PRO A 526 0.90 -0.41 -39.01
CA PRO A 526 -0.16 0.24 -38.27
C PRO A 526 -1.17 0.87 -39.23
N ARG A 527 -2.45 0.74 -38.89
CA ARG A 527 -3.57 1.35 -39.63
C ARG A 527 -3.58 2.85 -39.37
N LYS A 528 -3.76 3.68 -40.40
CA LYS A 528 -3.90 5.14 -40.21
C LYS A 528 -5.11 5.43 -39.30
N CYS A 529 -5.10 6.57 -38.62
CA CYS A 529 -6.28 7.01 -37.84
C CYS A 529 -7.56 7.10 -38.69
N GLN A 530 -7.42 7.50 -39.96
CA GLN A 530 -8.47 7.45 -40.98
C GLN A 530 -9.12 6.06 -41.11
N ASP A 531 -8.32 4.99 -41.20
CA ASP A 531 -8.82 3.61 -41.27
C ASP A 531 -9.54 3.20 -39.97
N CYS A 532 -9.10 3.73 -38.82
CA CYS A 532 -9.65 3.42 -37.52
C CYS A 532 -11.08 3.95 -37.36
N LEU A 533 -11.32 5.20 -37.79
CA LEU A 533 -12.59 5.91 -37.61
C LEU A 533 -13.72 5.37 -38.52
N VAL A 534 -13.41 4.48 -39.47
CA VAL A 534 -14.42 3.77 -40.27
C VAL A 534 -14.87 2.45 -39.60
N MET A 535 -14.13 1.94 -38.61
CA MET A 535 -14.39 0.63 -38.01
C MET A 535 -15.31 0.69 -36.78
N ARG A 536 -16.54 0.18 -36.93
CA ARG A 536 -17.51 0.05 -35.83
C ARG A 536 -16.92 -0.72 -34.63
N GLY A 537 -16.95 -0.08 -33.45
CA GLY A 537 -16.39 -0.63 -32.20
C GLY A 537 -14.95 -0.20 -31.89
N CYS A 538 -14.34 0.62 -32.75
CA CYS A 538 -13.02 1.20 -32.55
C CYS A 538 -13.08 2.68 -32.16
N MET A 539 -11.98 3.20 -31.65
CA MET A 539 -11.74 4.62 -31.42
C MET A 539 -10.26 4.94 -31.64
N VAL A 540 -9.95 6.19 -31.99
CA VAL A 540 -8.59 6.70 -31.86
C VAL A 540 -8.43 7.20 -30.41
N GLY A 541 -7.49 6.60 -29.69
CA GLY A 541 -7.15 6.98 -28.32
C GLY A 541 -6.27 8.23 -28.25
N GLN A 542 -5.98 8.65 -27.02
CA GLN A 542 -5.31 9.92 -26.68
C GLN A 542 -3.90 10.11 -27.27
N LEU A 543 -3.29 9.05 -27.79
CA LEU A 543 -1.95 9.02 -28.40
C LEU A 543 -1.99 8.77 -29.92
N GLY A 544 -3.14 8.93 -30.57
CA GLY A 544 -3.30 8.64 -32.00
C GLY A 544 -3.29 7.14 -32.36
N VAL A 545 -3.44 6.27 -31.37
CA VAL A 545 -3.45 4.80 -31.55
C VAL A 545 -4.88 4.30 -31.76
N CYS A 546 -5.08 3.36 -32.69
CA CYS A 546 -6.37 2.72 -32.91
C CYS A 546 -6.64 1.64 -31.84
N GLU A 547 -7.72 1.79 -31.08
CA GLU A 547 -8.06 0.93 -29.95
C GLU A 547 -9.52 0.46 -30.02
N SER A 548 -9.87 -0.62 -29.30
CA SER A 548 -11.26 -1.03 -29.17
C SER A 548 -11.93 -0.31 -28.01
N VAL A 549 -13.08 0.32 -28.29
CA VAL A 549 -13.95 1.04 -27.33
C VAL A 549 -14.22 0.21 -26.06
N ARG A 550 -14.34 -1.11 -26.21
CA ARG A 550 -14.63 -2.04 -25.10
C ARG A 550 -13.41 -2.49 -24.29
N LEU A 551 -12.20 -2.48 -24.86
CA LEU A 551 -10.98 -2.95 -24.17
C LEU A 551 -10.18 -1.81 -23.55
N ALA A 552 -10.08 -0.67 -24.22
CA ALA A 552 -9.37 0.50 -23.71
C ALA A 552 -10.19 1.30 -22.69
N GLY A 553 -11.52 1.16 -22.70
CA GLY A 553 -12.42 1.87 -21.78
C GLY A 553 -12.68 3.29 -22.25
N TYR A 554 -13.69 3.44 -23.13
CA TYR A 554 -14.15 4.75 -23.56
C TYR A 554 -14.68 5.56 -22.38
N ASP A 555 -14.16 6.79 -22.22
CA ASP A 555 -14.59 7.74 -21.19
C ASP A 555 -15.40 8.88 -21.84
N PRO A 556 -16.73 8.96 -21.59
CA PRO A 556 -17.57 10.03 -22.12
C PRO A 556 -17.15 11.44 -21.71
N ALA A 557 -16.36 11.61 -20.64
CA ALA A 557 -15.80 12.93 -20.27
C ALA A 557 -14.72 13.38 -21.25
N LEU A 558 -14.05 12.44 -21.93
CA LEU A 558 -12.95 12.67 -22.86
C LEU A 558 -13.37 12.57 -24.33
N ASP A 559 -14.67 12.48 -24.63
CA ASP A 559 -15.19 12.63 -25.99
C ASP A 559 -14.73 13.97 -26.57
N TYR A 560 -14.09 13.95 -27.75
CA TYR A 560 -13.66 15.16 -28.48
C TYR A 560 -14.81 16.18 -28.66
N ARG A 561 -16.08 15.72 -28.70
CA ARG A 561 -17.26 16.60 -28.77
C ARG A 561 -17.41 17.52 -27.57
N ASN A 562 -16.96 17.10 -26.38
CA ASN A 562 -16.96 17.97 -25.20
C ASN A 562 -16.03 19.17 -25.39
N ALA A 563 -14.89 18.95 -26.07
CA ALA A 563 -13.96 20.02 -26.41
C ALA A 563 -14.55 20.99 -27.44
N ILE A 564 -15.25 20.47 -28.47
CA ILE A 564 -16.00 21.30 -29.44
C ILE A 564 -17.04 22.16 -28.71
N ASN A 565 -17.84 21.55 -27.83
CA ASN A 565 -18.87 22.24 -27.04
C ASN A 565 -18.29 23.29 -26.07
N GLN A 566 -17.00 23.21 -25.73
CA GLN A 566 -16.26 24.17 -24.90
C GLN A 566 -15.46 25.19 -25.73
N GLY A 567 -15.54 25.15 -27.06
CA GLY A 567 -14.78 26.03 -27.96
C GLY A 567 -13.28 25.71 -28.08
N LEU A 568 -12.84 24.54 -27.62
CA LEU A 568 -11.43 24.14 -27.51
C LEU A 568 -10.87 23.51 -28.81
N SER A 569 -11.49 23.76 -29.97
CA SER A 569 -11.16 23.11 -31.24
C SER A 569 -11.11 24.10 -32.41
N GLY A 570 -10.03 24.10 -33.18
CA GLY A 570 -9.88 24.90 -34.41
C GLY A 570 -8.56 25.69 -34.48
N PRO A 571 -8.21 26.25 -35.64
CA PRO A 571 -6.92 26.93 -35.87
C PRO A 571 -6.76 28.22 -35.06
N GLU A 572 -7.86 28.91 -34.74
CA GLU A 572 -7.83 30.14 -33.95
C GLU A 572 -7.69 29.88 -32.43
N PHE A 573 -7.83 28.62 -31.99
CA PHE A 573 -7.76 28.25 -30.57
C PHE A 573 -6.30 28.16 -30.06
N ARG A 574 -5.63 29.32 -29.98
CA ARG A 574 -4.41 29.48 -29.18
C ARG A 574 -4.77 29.39 -27.70
N ASN A 575 -4.82 28.17 -27.16
CA ASN A 575 -5.05 27.92 -25.75
C ASN A 575 -4.02 28.69 -24.88
N PRO A 576 -4.43 29.66 -24.03
CA PRO A 576 -3.49 30.37 -23.17
C PRO A 576 -2.87 29.46 -22.09
N ALA A 577 -3.45 28.29 -21.83
CA ALA A 577 -2.88 27.24 -20.97
C ALA A 577 -2.08 26.20 -21.80
N ALA A 578 -1.17 26.67 -22.67
CA ALA A 578 -0.44 25.87 -23.67
C ALA A 578 0.48 24.74 -23.15
N ASN A 579 0.51 24.48 -21.83
CA ASN A 579 1.32 23.44 -21.20
C ASN A 579 0.54 22.19 -20.74
N GLU A 580 -0.80 22.19 -20.75
CA GLU A 580 -1.58 20.99 -20.44
C GLU A 580 -1.83 20.16 -21.72
N THR A 581 -1.25 18.95 -21.78
CA THR A 581 -1.47 18.01 -22.88
C THR A 581 -2.95 17.64 -22.96
N GLN A 582 -3.61 17.96 -24.07
CA GLN A 582 -4.99 17.57 -24.32
C GLN A 582 -5.09 16.06 -24.61
N LEU A 583 -6.06 15.38 -23.99
CA LEU A 583 -6.19 13.91 -23.95
C LEU A 583 -7.64 13.45 -24.23
N TYR A 584 -8.10 13.68 -25.45
CA TYR A 584 -9.41 13.30 -25.98
C TYR A 584 -9.42 11.91 -26.63
N GLN A 585 -10.62 11.36 -26.82
CA GLN A 585 -10.90 10.09 -27.50
C GLN A 585 -11.89 10.31 -28.66
N PHE A 586 -11.65 9.65 -29.79
CA PHE A 586 -12.43 9.82 -31.02
C PHE A 586 -13.12 8.51 -31.42
N PRO A 587 -14.38 8.28 -31.00
CA PRO A 587 -15.10 7.03 -31.27
C PRO A 587 -15.60 6.96 -32.73
N ALA A 588 -15.24 5.89 -33.44
CA ALA A 588 -15.50 5.64 -34.87
C ALA A 588 -17.00 5.52 -35.27
N LEU A 589 -17.93 5.79 -34.36
CA LEU A 589 -19.37 5.66 -34.59
C LEU A 589 -19.97 6.87 -35.31
N ASN A 590 -19.54 8.09 -34.94
CA ASN A 590 -20.11 9.35 -35.47
C ASN A 590 -19.02 10.38 -35.82
N VAL A 591 -17.83 9.97 -36.29
CA VAL A 591 -16.78 10.91 -36.70
C VAL A 591 -15.99 10.37 -37.88
N THR A 592 -15.75 11.22 -38.88
CA THR A 592 -14.94 10.93 -40.07
C THR A 592 -13.61 11.68 -40.00
N TYR A 593 -12.55 11.11 -40.57
CA TYR A 593 -11.28 11.84 -40.72
C TYR A 593 -11.36 12.79 -41.93
N CYS A 594 -10.80 13.98 -41.83
CA CYS A 594 -10.81 14.95 -42.93
C CYS A 594 -9.92 14.52 -44.10
N ALA A 595 -10.26 15.01 -45.30
CA ALA A 595 -9.41 14.84 -46.48
C ALA A 595 -8.08 15.62 -46.32
N GLU A 596 -7.04 15.20 -47.03
CA GLU A 596 -5.76 15.92 -47.09
C GLU A 596 -5.91 17.33 -47.73
N THR A 597 -7.02 17.55 -48.46
CA THR A 597 -7.41 18.81 -49.12
C THR A 597 -8.36 19.71 -48.31
N ASP A 598 -8.77 19.33 -47.08
CA ASP A 598 -9.62 20.20 -46.24
C ASP A 598 -8.84 21.45 -45.79
N ALA A 599 -9.35 22.64 -46.10
CA ALA A 599 -8.63 23.90 -45.92
C ALA A 599 -8.37 24.24 -44.43
N VAL A 600 -9.31 23.90 -43.53
CA VAL A 600 -9.17 24.12 -42.09
C VAL A 600 -8.10 23.20 -41.52
N CYS A 601 -8.11 21.93 -41.92
CA CYS A 601 -7.09 20.96 -41.52
C CYS A 601 -5.71 21.22 -42.15
N GLN A 602 -5.63 21.78 -43.36
CA GLN A 602 -4.36 22.27 -43.90
C GLN A 602 -3.81 23.44 -43.06
N ARG A 603 -4.66 24.40 -42.67
CA ARG A 603 -4.26 25.48 -41.75
C ARG A 603 -3.80 24.92 -40.40
N CYS A 604 -4.51 23.97 -39.80
CA CYS A 604 -4.07 23.37 -38.52
C CYS A 604 -2.77 22.55 -38.62
N ARG A 605 -2.50 21.88 -39.75
CA ARG A 605 -1.19 21.24 -40.00
C ARG A 605 -0.04 22.24 -40.01
N ALA A 606 -0.26 23.46 -40.51
CA ALA A 606 0.73 24.53 -40.53
C ALA A 606 0.86 25.25 -39.17
N ASP A 607 -0.27 25.60 -38.55
CA ASP A 607 -0.31 26.57 -37.44
C ASP A 607 -0.38 25.92 -36.03
N VAL A 608 -0.87 24.67 -35.92
CA VAL A 608 -1.22 24.06 -34.62
C VAL A 608 -0.39 22.80 -34.32
N PHE A 609 -0.06 22.00 -35.33
CA PHE A 609 0.59 20.71 -35.15
C PHE A 609 2.13 20.70 -35.05
N PRO A 610 2.93 21.60 -35.67
CA PRO A 610 4.38 21.35 -35.85
C PRO A 610 5.23 21.46 -34.57
N GLU A 611 4.79 22.22 -33.56
CA GLU A 611 5.54 22.45 -32.31
C GLU A 611 5.29 21.36 -31.24
N SER A 612 4.65 20.25 -31.60
CA SER A 612 3.92 19.40 -30.66
C SER A 612 4.59 18.04 -30.39
N PRO A 613 4.68 17.58 -29.12
CA PRO A 613 4.72 16.14 -28.86
C PRO A 613 3.42 15.48 -29.37
N PRO A 614 3.38 14.15 -29.54
CA PRO A 614 2.21 13.42 -30.06
C PRO A 614 1.04 13.45 -29.06
N ASP A 615 0.25 14.52 -29.10
CA ASP A 615 -0.96 14.72 -28.30
C ASP A 615 -2.25 14.69 -29.15
N SER A 616 -3.40 14.70 -28.47
CA SER A 616 -4.71 14.55 -29.12
C SER A 616 -5.38 15.87 -29.52
N ARG A 617 -4.64 16.98 -29.64
CA ARG A 617 -5.16 18.20 -30.27
C ARG A 617 -5.76 17.87 -31.64
N PHE A 618 -6.86 18.53 -31.96
CA PHE A 618 -7.57 18.28 -33.22
C PHE A 618 -8.22 19.56 -33.73
N CYS A 619 -8.50 19.57 -35.02
CA CYS A 619 -9.35 20.57 -35.65
C CYS A 619 -10.54 19.89 -36.31
N VAL A 620 -11.65 20.63 -36.41
CA VAL A 620 -12.87 20.22 -37.10
C VAL A 620 -12.84 20.87 -38.48
N GLY A 621 -12.94 20.05 -39.54
CA GLY A 621 -13.00 20.53 -40.93
C GLY A 621 -14.40 21.03 -41.32
N GLU A 622 -14.52 21.54 -42.55
CA GLU A 622 -15.73 22.24 -43.03
C GLU A 622 -17.01 21.37 -42.96
N TYR A 623 -16.86 20.04 -43.00
CA TYR A 623 -17.94 19.06 -42.99
C TYR A 623 -18.08 18.30 -41.66
N GLY A 624 -17.54 18.82 -40.56
CA GLY A 624 -17.60 18.17 -39.24
C GLY A 624 -16.68 16.95 -39.08
N CYS A 625 -15.81 16.71 -40.06
CA CYS A 625 -14.72 15.74 -39.97
C CYS A 625 -13.64 16.23 -38.99
N VAL A 626 -12.70 15.37 -38.59
CA VAL A 626 -11.54 15.76 -37.75
C VAL A 626 -10.19 15.43 -38.38
N CYS A 627 -9.17 16.24 -38.07
CA CYS A 627 -7.75 15.89 -38.19
C CYS A 627 -7.09 16.03 -36.81
N ILE A 628 -6.16 15.12 -36.49
CA ILE A 628 -5.67 14.90 -35.10
C ILE A 628 -4.13 14.98 -35.10
N ALA A 629 -3.55 15.82 -34.24
CA ALA A 629 -2.12 16.13 -34.19
C ALA A 629 -1.24 14.87 -34.09
N ALA A 630 -1.50 13.98 -33.12
CA ALA A 630 -0.76 12.71 -33.01
C ALA A 630 -0.78 11.88 -34.29
N CYS A 631 -1.88 11.87 -35.05
CA CYS A 631 -2.05 11.11 -36.29
C CYS A 631 -1.36 11.74 -37.51
N GLU A 632 -1.17 13.05 -37.49
CA GLU A 632 -0.45 13.83 -38.52
C GLU A 632 1.06 13.94 -38.20
N SER A 633 1.48 13.57 -36.98
CA SER A 633 2.87 13.68 -36.54
C SER A 633 3.81 12.75 -37.30
N ALA A 634 4.97 13.25 -37.73
CA ALA A 634 5.95 12.47 -38.52
C ALA A 634 6.46 11.21 -37.78
N GLY A 635 6.49 11.23 -36.45
CA GLY A 635 6.86 10.09 -35.59
C GLY A 635 5.72 9.13 -35.26
N TRP A 636 4.49 9.35 -35.75
CA TRP A 636 3.33 8.51 -35.43
C TRP A 636 3.57 7.02 -35.69
N ALA A 637 4.29 6.68 -36.76
CA ALA A 637 4.56 5.29 -37.14
C ALA A 637 5.40 4.51 -36.11
N ASP A 638 6.26 5.20 -35.34
CA ASP A 638 7.08 4.59 -34.28
C ASP A 638 6.28 4.40 -32.98
N ILE A 639 5.26 5.23 -32.76
CA ILE A 639 4.39 5.22 -31.57
C ILE A 639 3.25 4.21 -31.75
N ALA A 640 2.70 4.09 -32.96
CA ALA A 640 1.54 3.28 -33.33
C ALA A 640 1.82 1.77 -33.30
N THR A 641 2.13 1.22 -32.13
CA THR A 641 2.55 -0.17 -31.94
C THR A 641 1.38 -1.19 -31.91
N GLY A 642 0.56 -1.18 -32.96
CA GLY A 642 -0.24 -2.34 -33.36
C GLY A 642 -1.43 -2.70 -32.49
N GLY A 643 -2.30 -1.74 -32.17
CA GLY A 643 -3.61 -2.00 -31.58
C GLY A 643 -4.52 -2.81 -32.52
N GLU A 644 -4.75 -4.09 -32.22
CA GLU A 644 -5.71 -4.92 -32.95
C GLU A 644 -7.15 -4.63 -32.48
N CYS A 645 -7.78 -3.60 -33.05
CA CYS A 645 -9.24 -3.52 -33.04
C CYS A 645 -9.80 -4.54 -34.05
N GLU A 646 -10.05 -5.78 -33.60
CA GLU A 646 -10.91 -6.72 -34.34
C GLU A 646 -12.33 -6.10 -34.39
N PRO A 647 -12.93 -5.86 -35.58
CA PRO A 647 -14.32 -5.43 -35.64
C PRO A 647 -15.19 -6.50 -34.99
N ALA A 648 -16.16 -6.08 -34.16
CA ALA A 648 -17.07 -7.02 -33.52
C ALA A 648 -17.74 -7.87 -34.61
N PRO A 649 -17.74 -9.22 -34.50
CA PRO A 649 -18.31 -10.08 -35.53
C PRO A 649 -19.77 -9.68 -35.72
N LEU A 650 -20.13 -9.29 -36.94
CA LEU A 650 -21.50 -8.98 -37.30
C LEU A 650 -22.36 -10.18 -36.89
N ASN A 651 -23.35 -9.94 -36.03
CA ASN A 651 -24.19 -10.99 -35.47
C ASN A 651 -24.73 -11.82 -36.64
N GLY A 652 -24.32 -13.09 -36.68
CA GLY A 652 -24.44 -13.89 -37.90
C GLY A 652 -25.90 -14.02 -38.35
N GLU A 653 -26.08 -14.11 -39.66
CA GLU A 653 -27.31 -14.60 -40.27
C GLU A 653 -27.80 -15.82 -39.48
N LYS A 654 -29.06 -15.80 -39.04
CA LYS A 654 -29.67 -16.96 -38.38
C LYS A 654 -29.71 -18.11 -39.40
N LYS A 655 -28.69 -18.96 -39.40
CA LYS A 655 -28.73 -20.24 -40.13
C LYS A 655 -29.85 -21.07 -39.53
N GLU A 656 -30.95 -21.09 -40.26
CA GLU A 656 -32.19 -21.75 -39.95
C GLU A 656 -31.92 -23.23 -39.61
N LYS A 657 -32.15 -23.60 -38.34
CA LYS A 657 -32.01 -24.97 -37.91
C LYS A 657 -33.18 -25.78 -38.44
N LYS A 658 -32.96 -26.44 -39.58
CA LYS A 658 -33.85 -27.49 -40.11
C LYS A 658 -34.26 -28.43 -38.96
N PRO A 659 -35.57 -28.64 -38.73
CA PRO A 659 -36.03 -29.42 -37.58
C PRO A 659 -35.61 -30.89 -37.71
N ARG A 660 -35.33 -31.50 -36.56
CA ARG A 660 -35.17 -32.95 -36.40
C ARG A 660 -35.90 -33.33 -35.12
N GLY A 661 -36.93 -34.17 -35.25
CA GLY A 661 -37.96 -34.33 -34.23
C GLY A 661 -37.56 -35.16 -33.01
N ASP A 662 -38.40 -34.98 -31.98
CA ASP A 662 -38.97 -35.98 -31.06
C ASP A 662 -38.02 -36.94 -30.32
N GLY A 663 -37.97 -36.83 -28.98
CA GLY A 663 -37.01 -37.60 -28.18
C GLY A 663 -37.15 -37.59 -26.64
N LYS A 664 -38.36 -37.43 -26.10
CA LYS A 664 -38.75 -37.67 -24.68
C LYS A 664 -38.09 -36.83 -23.57
N ASP A 665 -38.92 -35.99 -22.96
CA ASP A 665 -39.28 -36.04 -21.52
C ASP A 665 -38.18 -36.30 -20.47
N LYS A 666 -37.88 -35.28 -19.66
CA LYS A 666 -37.86 -35.43 -18.19
C LYS A 666 -38.05 -34.10 -17.46
N GLU A 667 -38.45 -34.21 -16.19
CA GLU A 667 -39.14 -33.16 -15.44
C GLU A 667 -38.26 -32.15 -14.72
N GLN A 668 -38.87 -30.97 -14.49
CA GLN A 668 -38.81 -30.14 -13.28
C GLN A 668 -37.53 -30.14 -12.41
N SER A 669 -36.89 -28.98 -12.34
CA SER A 669 -36.90 -28.19 -11.09
C SER A 669 -36.51 -26.74 -11.41
N GLY A 670 -37.40 -25.78 -11.14
CA GLY A 670 -37.14 -24.36 -11.38
C GLY A 670 -36.72 -23.63 -10.10
N PHE A 671 -35.86 -22.61 -10.25
CA PHE A 671 -35.74 -21.50 -9.30
C PHE A 671 -35.41 -20.23 -10.08
N GLY A 672 -36.40 -19.35 -10.19
CA GLY A 672 -36.20 -17.98 -10.64
C GLY A 672 -36.15 -17.03 -9.44
N TRP A 673 -35.39 -15.95 -9.57
CA TRP A 673 -35.55 -14.75 -8.75
C TRP A 673 -35.73 -13.57 -9.69
N GLN A 674 -36.78 -12.80 -9.44
CA GLN A 674 -37.23 -11.69 -10.27
C GLN A 674 -36.79 -10.36 -9.64
N GLU A 675 -36.63 -9.34 -10.47
CA GLU A 675 -36.28 -7.98 -10.05
C GLU A 675 -37.51 -7.24 -9.52
N ASP A 676 -37.35 -6.48 -8.43
CA ASP A 676 -38.35 -5.53 -7.92
C ASP A 676 -37.72 -4.13 -7.88
N ASP A 677 -38.13 -3.27 -8.81
CA ASP A 677 -37.89 -1.83 -8.77
C ASP A 677 -39.01 -1.13 -7.98
N SER A 678 -38.67 -0.17 -7.12
CA SER A 678 -39.66 0.69 -6.47
C SER A 678 -39.12 2.08 -6.17
N CYS A 679 -39.53 3.05 -6.99
CA CYS A 679 -39.34 4.47 -6.69
C CYS A 679 -40.31 4.94 -5.60
N ARG A 680 -39.90 5.94 -4.81
CA ARG A 680 -40.85 6.89 -4.22
C ARG A 680 -40.27 8.29 -4.15
N GLN A 681 -41.14 9.28 -4.26
CA GLN A 681 -40.83 10.70 -4.43
C GLN A 681 -41.34 11.52 -3.23
N VAL A 682 -40.67 12.66 -3.01
CA VAL A 682 -41.19 13.97 -2.58
C VAL A 682 -42.11 14.01 -1.34
N GLU A 683 -41.69 14.78 -0.32
CA GLU A 683 -42.45 15.96 0.15
C GLU A 683 -41.58 16.85 1.06
N ALA A 684 -41.98 18.11 1.21
CA ALA A 684 -41.36 19.13 2.07
C ALA A 684 -42.40 20.17 2.50
N PRO A 685 -42.28 20.77 3.69
CA PRO A 685 -43.01 22.01 4.01
C PRO A 685 -42.14 23.14 4.59
N ASP A 686 -42.52 24.38 4.28
CA ASP A 686 -41.99 25.60 4.90
C ASP A 686 -42.54 25.84 6.32
N SER A 687 -41.84 26.64 7.14
CA SER A 687 -42.45 27.67 8.01
C SER A 687 -41.44 28.56 8.73
N LEU A 688 -41.80 29.84 8.89
CA LEU A 688 -41.13 30.85 9.73
C LEU A 688 -41.93 31.06 11.04
N PRO A 689 -41.29 31.58 12.10
CA PRO A 689 -41.85 32.78 12.74
C PRO A 689 -40.79 33.86 13.10
N ARG A 690 -41.20 34.89 13.87
CA ARG A 690 -40.54 36.22 13.99
C ARG A 690 -39.92 36.53 15.37
N PHE A 691 -39.13 37.61 15.36
CA PHE A 691 -38.50 38.37 16.45
C PHE A 691 -39.31 38.64 17.75
N ALA A 692 -38.58 38.64 18.87
CA ALA A 692 -38.43 39.74 19.86
C ALA A 692 -36.95 39.68 20.34
N GLY A 693 -36.19 40.72 20.71
CA GLY A 693 -36.47 41.86 21.60
C GLY A 693 -35.98 41.50 23.03
N GLY A 694 -35.09 42.21 23.72
CA GLY A 694 -34.26 43.41 23.45
C GLY A 694 -33.36 43.68 24.68
N GLY A 695 -32.53 44.74 24.70
CA GLY A 695 -31.81 45.13 25.94
C GLY A 695 -30.45 45.81 25.78
N GLU A 696 -30.41 47.08 26.20
CA GLU A 696 -29.24 47.91 26.57
C GLU A 696 -28.48 47.31 27.81
N VAL A 697 -27.37 47.83 28.37
CA VAL A 697 -26.85 49.22 28.41
C VAL A 697 -25.35 49.28 28.80
N VAL A 698 -24.65 50.35 28.35
CA VAL A 698 -23.45 51.07 28.89
C VAL A 698 -22.29 50.32 29.62
N GLY A 699 -21.04 50.74 29.33
CA GLY A 699 -19.87 50.52 30.20
C GLY A 699 -18.58 51.16 29.66
N ASP A 700 -18.00 52.15 30.35
CA ASP A 700 -16.96 53.06 29.81
C ASP A 700 -15.48 52.68 30.08
N SER A 701 -14.64 53.32 29.27
CA SER A 701 -13.17 53.44 29.28
C SER A 701 -12.59 54.32 30.43
N PRO A 702 -11.25 54.61 30.54
CA PRO A 702 -10.01 53.86 30.20
C PRO A 702 -8.86 54.06 31.25
N SER A 703 -7.58 53.81 30.84
CA SER A 703 -6.30 54.35 31.40
C SER A 703 -5.77 53.69 32.72
N GLN A 704 -4.50 53.79 33.18
CA GLN A 704 -3.23 54.50 32.84
C GLN A 704 -2.04 53.49 32.88
N ASN A 705 -0.94 53.56 32.10
CA ASN A 705 0.20 54.51 31.99
C ASN A 705 1.34 54.37 33.05
N TYR A 706 2.61 54.58 32.61
CA TYR A 706 3.91 54.58 33.35
C TYR A 706 4.52 53.23 33.83
N VAL A 707 5.86 53.07 34.03
CA VAL A 707 7.07 53.45 33.24
C VAL A 707 8.35 52.81 33.84
N ARG A 708 9.37 52.51 33.01
CA ARG A 708 10.80 52.20 33.29
C ARG A 708 11.20 51.50 34.62
N LEU A 709 12.01 50.44 34.49
CA LEU A 709 13.48 50.52 34.69
C LEU A 709 14.21 49.29 34.13
N ALA A 710 15.53 49.39 34.00
CA ALA A 710 16.49 48.36 33.59
C ALA A 710 17.49 48.14 34.77
N PRO A 711 18.45 47.18 34.77
CA PRO A 711 19.04 46.48 33.61
C PRO A 711 19.40 44.98 33.84
N ASP A 712 20.41 44.51 33.10
CA ASP A 712 21.30 43.37 33.35
C ASP A 712 20.94 41.94 32.87
N ALA A 713 21.44 41.65 31.66
CA ALA A 713 22.29 40.52 31.28
C ALA A 713 22.00 39.10 31.81
N SER A 714 21.64 38.20 30.88
CA SER A 714 22.04 36.78 30.94
C SER A 714 22.16 36.17 29.52
N PHE A 715 22.92 35.09 29.41
CA PHE A 715 23.35 34.46 28.15
C PHE A 715 22.18 33.91 27.30
N GLU A 716 22.14 34.27 26.01
CA GLU A 716 21.46 33.45 25.00
C GLU A 716 22.33 32.25 24.62
N THR A 717 21.72 31.06 24.55
CA THR A 717 22.31 29.83 24.00
C THR A 717 21.30 29.17 23.08
N ASP A 718 21.32 29.56 21.81
CA ASP A 718 20.42 29.02 20.80
C ASP A 718 20.68 27.53 20.53
N VAL A 719 19.72 26.70 20.94
CA VAL A 719 19.66 25.28 20.58
C VAL A 719 18.30 25.01 19.93
N PRO A 720 18.25 24.71 18.62
CA PRO A 720 16.99 24.48 17.92
C PRO A 720 16.35 23.15 18.35
N LEU A 721 15.39 23.20 19.28
CA LEU A 721 14.64 22.02 19.71
C LEU A 721 13.76 21.47 18.58
N CYS A 722 13.78 20.15 18.44
CA CYS A 722 13.11 19.43 17.34
C CYS A 722 11.58 19.48 17.40
N ALA A 723 10.96 19.22 16.24
CA ALA A 723 9.51 19.22 16.05
C ALA A 723 8.77 18.16 16.89
N ILE A 724 7.50 18.44 17.19
CA ILE A 724 6.66 17.65 18.12
C ILE A 724 5.87 16.57 17.34
N PRO A 725 6.11 15.25 17.57
CA PRO A 725 5.23 14.20 17.07
C PRO A 725 4.01 14.05 17.99
N VAL A 726 2.80 13.91 17.41
CA VAL A 726 1.57 13.73 18.20
C VAL A 726 0.82 12.47 17.72
N VAL A 727 0.54 11.54 18.65
CA VAL A 727 -0.11 10.24 18.42
C VAL A 727 -1.34 10.10 19.33
N LEU A 728 -2.41 9.48 18.82
CA LEU A 728 -3.79 9.97 19.00
C LEU A 728 -4.83 8.77 18.92
N VAL A 729 -6.08 8.83 19.46
CA VAL A 729 -7.33 7.96 19.30
C VAL A 729 -8.22 8.01 20.58
N SER A 730 -9.57 8.17 20.64
CA SER A 730 -10.71 8.64 19.80
C SER A 730 -11.91 8.95 20.79
N SER A 731 -13.26 9.01 20.58
CA SER A 731 -14.24 8.82 19.47
C SER A 731 -15.70 9.26 19.85
N GLY A 732 -16.46 9.95 18.97
CA GLY A 732 -17.95 10.13 19.02
C GLY A 732 -18.53 11.20 19.99
N LYS A 733 -19.72 11.81 19.79
CA LYS A 733 -20.70 11.85 18.67
C LYS A 733 -21.66 13.07 18.88
N GLY A 734 -21.89 13.95 17.89
CA GLY A 734 -22.74 15.16 18.05
C GLY A 734 -22.89 16.04 16.79
N ALA A 735 -23.80 17.03 16.79
CA ALA A 735 -24.21 17.87 15.64
C ALA A 735 -23.87 19.38 15.82
N PRO A 736 -23.95 20.25 14.77
CA PRO A 736 -23.18 21.51 14.70
C PRO A 736 -23.99 22.83 14.61
N GLU A 737 -23.35 23.94 14.97
CA GLU A 737 -23.60 25.36 14.57
C GLU A 737 -22.48 26.25 15.19
N SER A 738 -22.32 27.55 14.92
CA SER A 738 -22.12 28.27 13.65
C SER A 738 -21.36 29.60 13.89
N ASN A 739 -20.93 30.30 12.82
CA ASN A 739 -20.34 31.66 12.79
C ASN A 739 -18.92 31.83 13.42
N VAL A 740 -17.89 32.49 12.85
CA VAL A 740 -17.69 33.72 12.02
C VAL A 740 -17.28 34.93 12.89
N LEU A 741 -16.44 35.82 12.33
CA LEU A 741 -15.64 36.92 12.95
C LEU A 741 -14.31 36.44 13.59
N GLU A 742 -13.17 37.13 13.45
CA GLU A 742 -12.80 38.27 12.59
C GLU A 742 -11.30 38.24 12.23
N ALA A 743 -10.84 39.09 11.30
CA ALA A 743 -9.45 39.12 10.86
C ALA A 743 -8.64 40.21 11.60
N ILE A 744 -7.43 39.85 12.05
CA ILE A 744 -6.39 40.81 12.44
C ILE A 744 -5.15 40.52 11.59
N GLU A 745 -4.77 41.48 10.75
CA GLU A 745 -3.57 41.42 9.91
C GLU A 745 -2.39 42.05 10.66
N LEU A 746 -1.38 41.24 11.00
CA LEU A 746 -0.13 41.72 11.56
C LEU A 746 1.03 41.39 10.61
N ARG A 747 1.53 42.44 9.95
CA ARG A 747 2.85 42.38 9.29
C ARG A 747 3.92 42.11 10.35
N MET A 748 4.77 41.10 10.12
CA MET A 748 6.07 41.04 10.76
C MET A 748 7.17 41.19 9.72
N VAL A 749 8.17 41.99 10.05
CA VAL A 749 9.33 42.29 9.19
C VAL A 749 10.24 41.07 9.15
N ALA A 750 10.76 40.74 7.97
CA ALA A 750 11.76 39.67 7.83
C ALA A 750 13.15 40.18 8.23
N PRO A 751 13.83 39.58 9.23
CA PRO A 751 15.24 39.83 9.47
C PRO A 751 16.07 39.03 8.45
N SER A 752 16.86 39.71 7.63
CA SER A 752 17.85 39.07 6.75
C SER A 752 19.11 38.71 7.54
N ALA A 753 19.46 37.43 7.57
CA ALA A 753 20.69 36.89 8.15
C ALA A 753 21.44 36.02 7.12
N PRO A 754 22.78 35.90 7.19
CA PRO A 754 23.60 35.47 6.05
C PRO A 754 23.71 33.94 5.88
N GLY A 755 24.08 33.52 4.67
CA GLY A 755 24.30 32.11 4.32
C GLY A 755 25.56 31.51 4.96
N PHE A 756 25.53 30.19 5.20
CA PHE A 756 26.60 29.46 5.90
C PHE A 756 26.74 28.01 5.38
N GLU A 757 27.02 27.83 4.08
CA GLU A 757 27.20 26.49 3.49
C GLU A 757 28.58 26.24 2.83
N ASP A 758 29.30 27.27 2.38
CA ASP A 758 30.58 27.12 1.66
C ASP A 758 31.78 26.66 2.54
N ALA A 759 31.61 26.53 3.86
CA ALA A 759 32.71 26.34 4.81
C ALA A 759 33.23 24.89 4.96
N MET A 760 32.57 23.87 4.38
CA MET A 760 32.99 22.46 4.56
C MET A 760 33.83 21.87 3.42
N ASP A 761 33.59 22.20 2.15
CA ASP A 761 34.27 21.52 1.02
C ASP A 761 35.77 21.85 0.94
N GLU A 762 36.16 23.08 1.33
CA GLU A 762 37.54 23.56 1.37
C GLU A 762 38.43 22.73 2.34
N ARG A 763 37.87 22.23 3.45
CA ARG A 763 38.62 21.38 4.41
C ARG A 763 38.84 19.95 3.92
N GLN A 764 38.04 19.48 2.97
CA GLN A 764 38.15 18.11 2.48
C GLN A 764 39.17 17.99 1.33
N ARG A 765 39.35 19.05 0.53
CA ARG A 765 40.40 19.13 -0.52
C ARG A 765 41.83 19.24 0.04
N ARG A 766 42.00 19.82 1.23
CA ARG A 766 43.31 19.96 1.92
C ARG A 766 43.78 18.70 2.67
N ARG A 767 43.18 17.53 2.40
CA ARG A 767 43.58 16.23 2.97
C ARG A 767 43.91 15.17 1.91
N SER A 768 44.13 15.60 0.67
CA SER A 768 44.46 14.75 -0.48
C SER A 768 45.61 15.33 -1.32
N ALA A 769 46.54 16.03 -0.66
CA ALA A 769 47.65 16.76 -1.28
C ALA A 769 48.93 16.78 -0.41
N ASP A 770 48.97 15.95 0.64
CA ASP A 770 50.14 15.58 1.47
C ASP A 770 50.26 14.04 1.45
#